data_AF-A0A3P8GZ32-F1
#
_entry.id   AF-A0A3P8GZ32-F1
#
_cell.length_a   1.000
_cell.length_b   1.000
_cell.length_c   1.000
_cell.angle_alpha   90.00
_cell.angle_beta   90.00
_cell.angle_gamma   90.00
#
_symmetry.space_group_name_H-M   'P 1'
#
loop_
_entity.id
_entity.type
_entity.pdbx_description
1 polymer ?
#
loop_
_entity_poly.entity_id
_entity_poly.type
_entity_poly.pdbx_seq_one_letter_code
_entity_poly.pdbx_strand_id
1 'polypeptide(L)'
;MNTRFRMIHNRACSNHHKVFLLMGTRFNSGSKGNSGWRGGRSSWTGIKHAGLPWELGIAETHQILVHQRTRSRVLLQVDGQIRTGRDVIVAALLGADEFAMSTAPLIVLGCIMMRKCHLNTCPVGIATQDPVLRAKFAGQPEHVINYLFLLAEEVREYMSKLGARRLDDIIGHTEYLKDWDPKNDEDLSPIGQLVQYLHTDRSLDCALIKLAQPILETPAEVSLDPVKATVSFESIIGNADRAFGSTLSFAISRQFDVKGLPEGREIKIVLKGSAGQSFCAFLARGVTVRLEGDANDYVAKGLSGGRVTIVPPRGLLEQGFQSHQNLIVGNVCLYGATDGVLFLRGQAAERFCVRNSGAVVVAEAGVGDHGCEYMTGGRAVILGRTGRNFAAGMSGGLAFVYDTDGIQGPFGRKCNQELVDLEPMTLENTYAPWLQTIIEEFTAETGSEVGAWILNTWETSIKGFILVFPRDYKRALVTMEAKSVVHNPLDNNHVQVNSLPVTPIPVFWFHNNFTPTHLRVVSFVQVKRVNDIEDFVRTNPSCSPPSEKDAEELDKLHGFVRYARHKNAYRPVEERVNDWAEVYDHSGVRKELRKQAARCMDCGVPFCQSYVGCPLGNLIPNWNDLVFNNDWHSAHLALLQTNNFPEFTGRVCPAPCEAACVLGLNSDAVTIKNIECAIADKAWEQGWIQAGTEQLRGPTGRRVAIVGSGPAGLACADQLNKAGHEVTVIERRDEPGGLLRYGIPTMKLDRRVLDRRLELMRANGIRGRHDLNADNGNTVELPSDQLLNDYDAIVLCLGSTWPRDLDIPGRHLNGIHFAMSFLEQQHRKLKHAPDSRHSEHPDETDKRVVVLGGGDTGVDCLATSLRQGAKSVHTLEILPPPPPHRDEEENPWPEWPRVWRAEYGHAEVALRFGRDPRQFNTVTKEFLDNGSGSVCGLRTVQVEWSKNVDSGRWHMRELSDTEAIIECDLVLLAMGFVGPETSLIRDLGLATEQSESKIKTQNGKSYATSVPRVFTAGDCRRGQSLVVHAINEAREVDLYLMGSTQLPGQGGHVRVENYGH
;
A
#
# COMPACT_ATOMS: atom_id res chain seq x y z
N MET A 1 -34.83 -28.81 -5.15
CA MET A 1 -34.63 -27.34 -5.24
C MET A 1 -35.68 -26.59 -6.09
N ASN A 2 -36.47 -27.27 -6.95
CA ASN A 2 -37.46 -26.61 -7.84
C ASN A 2 -38.84 -26.26 -7.24
N THR A 3 -39.13 -26.58 -5.97
CA THR A 3 -40.46 -26.32 -5.35
C THR A 3 -40.48 -25.15 -4.37
N ARG A 4 -39.33 -24.64 -3.91
CA ARG A 4 -39.25 -23.42 -3.07
C ARG A 4 -39.26 -22.11 -3.88
N PHE A 5 -38.97 -22.16 -5.18
CA PHE A 5 -38.98 -20.98 -6.06
C PHE A 5 -40.38 -20.57 -6.55
N ARG A 6 -41.36 -21.49 -6.55
CA ARG A 6 -42.76 -21.17 -6.92
C ARG A 6 -43.46 -20.24 -5.92
N MET A 7 -43.02 -20.22 -4.65
CA MET A 7 -43.55 -19.30 -3.63
C MET A 7 -43.08 -17.84 -3.80
N ILE A 8 -41.97 -17.62 -4.50
CA ILE A 8 -41.45 -16.27 -4.77
C ILE A 8 -42.26 -15.61 -5.89
N HIS A 9 -42.82 -16.40 -6.82
CA HIS A 9 -43.58 -15.89 -7.96
C HIS A 9 -44.92 -15.24 -7.53
N ASN A 10 -45.62 -15.79 -6.53
CA ASN A 10 -46.85 -15.19 -6.00
C ASN A 10 -46.62 -14.01 -5.04
N ARG A 11 -45.39 -13.83 -4.52
CA ARG A 11 -45.03 -12.68 -3.66
C ARG A 11 -44.58 -11.44 -4.44
N ALA A 12 -44.17 -11.58 -5.69
CA ALA A 12 -43.76 -10.45 -6.53
C ALA A 12 -44.92 -9.51 -6.90
N CYS A 13 -46.17 -9.96 -6.78
CA CYS A 13 -47.36 -9.12 -7.00
C CYS A 13 -47.96 -8.53 -5.72
N SER A 14 -47.41 -8.78 -4.53
CA SER A 14 -48.17 -8.50 -3.28
C SER A 14 -47.39 -7.95 -2.07
N ASN A 15 -46.07 -7.74 -2.11
CA ASN A 15 -45.36 -7.23 -0.93
C ASN A 15 -44.58 -5.93 -1.15
N HIS A 16 -44.73 -5.02 -0.19
CA HIS A 16 -44.23 -3.64 -0.12
C HIS A 16 -42.77 -3.47 -0.56
N HIS A 17 -42.57 -2.77 -1.67
CA HIS A 17 -41.27 -2.28 -2.10
C HIS A 17 -40.86 -1.07 -1.26
N LYS A 18 -39.96 -1.25 -0.30
CA LYS A 18 -39.18 -0.13 0.25
C LYS A 18 -38.16 0.30 -0.81
N VAL A 19 -38.08 1.60 -1.06
CA VAL A 19 -37.11 2.22 -1.98
C VAL A 19 -35.77 2.35 -1.25
N PHE A 20 -34.70 1.75 -1.75
CA PHE A 20 -33.37 1.98 -1.17
C PHE A 20 -32.96 3.43 -1.39
N LEU A 21 -32.85 4.20 -0.31
CA LEU A 21 -32.28 5.54 -0.35
C LEU A 21 -30.86 5.45 0.18
N LEU A 22 -29.93 5.19 -0.73
CA LEU A 22 -28.52 5.45 -0.47
C LEU A 22 -28.36 6.95 -0.29
N MET A 23 -28.23 7.39 0.96
CA MET A 23 -27.69 8.72 1.25
C MET A 23 -26.18 8.71 1.07
N GLY A 24 -25.81 8.70 -0.20
CA GLY A 24 -24.63 9.37 -0.71
C GLY A 24 -25.15 10.35 -1.76
N THR A 25 -24.80 11.62 -1.67
CA THR A 25 -25.07 12.60 -2.73
C THR A 25 -24.77 11.98 -4.10
N ARG A 26 -25.79 11.83 -4.96
CA ARG A 26 -25.62 11.45 -6.38
C ARG A 26 -24.94 12.59 -7.13
N PHE A 27 -23.65 12.75 -6.87
CA PHE A 27 -22.69 13.16 -7.89
C PHE A 27 -21.84 11.94 -8.19
N ASN A 28 -21.63 11.67 -9.47
CA ASN A 28 -20.75 10.61 -9.97
C ASN A 28 -19.25 10.94 -9.72
N SER A 29 -18.98 11.64 -8.62
CA SER A 29 -17.72 12.05 -8.05
C SER A 29 -17.97 12.47 -6.60
N GLY A 30 -17.46 11.73 -5.60
CA GLY A 30 -17.16 12.32 -4.30
C GLY A 30 -18.02 11.90 -3.12
N SER A 31 -17.32 11.70 -2.00
CA SER A 31 -17.79 11.76 -0.61
C SER A 31 -18.81 10.72 -0.13
N LYS A 32 -18.28 9.54 0.15
CA LYS A 32 -18.80 8.58 1.15
C LYS A 32 -18.23 8.96 2.51
N GLY A 33 -18.84 9.92 3.21
CA GLY A 33 -18.20 10.63 4.33
C GLY A 33 -16.90 11.36 3.90
N ASN A 34 -16.47 12.38 4.64
CA ASN A 34 -15.14 13.00 4.42
C ASN A 34 -13.99 11.97 4.61
N SER A 35 -14.28 10.80 5.19
CA SER A 35 -13.31 9.79 5.53
C SER A 35 -13.24 8.61 4.54
N GLY A 36 -14.23 8.40 3.66
CA GLY A 36 -14.29 7.28 2.72
C GLY A 36 -13.09 7.25 1.78
N TRP A 37 -12.18 6.29 1.97
CA TRP A 37 -10.96 6.19 1.16
C TRP A 37 -11.32 5.71 -0.26
N ARG A 38 -10.87 6.43 -1.30
CA ARG A 38 -11.17 6.08 -2.70
C ARG A 38 -10.17 5.09 -3.32
N GLY A 39 -10.51 3.80 -3.20
CA GLY A 39 -9.73 2.59 -3.57
C GLY A 39 -8.89 2.62 -4.86
N GLY A 40 -9.25 3.44 -5.84
CA GLY A 40 -8.69 3.39 -7.20
C GLY A 40 -7.84 4.62 -7.58
N ARG A 41 -8.46 5.80 -7.68
CA ARG A 41 -7.84 7.05 -8.15
C ARG A 41 -8.76 8.23 -7.82
N SER A 42 -8.22 9.33 -7.28
CA SER A 42 -8.93 10.58 -7.04
C SER A 42 -7.92 11.72 -6.91
N SER A 43 -8.34 12.95 -7.20
CA SER A 43 -7.54 14.13 -6.85
C SER A 43 -7.38 14.23 -5.33
N TRP A 44 -6.23 14.75 -4.89
CA TRP A 44 -5.95 14.99 -3.47
C TRP A 44 -6.92 16.01 -2.88
N THR A 45 -7.23 17.07 -3.63
CA THR A 45 -8.20 18.10 -3.25
C THR A 45 -9.59 17.49 -3.01
N GLY A 46 -10.02 16.57 -3.88
CA GLY A 46 -11.29 15.85 -3.73
C GLY A 46 -11.31 14.81 -2.61
N ILE A 47 -10.16 14.43 -2.05
CA ILE A 47 -10.08 13.56 -0.85
C ILE A 47 -10.08 14.40 0.42
N LYS A 48 -9.42 15.56 0.41
CA LYS A 48 -9.19 16.38 1.61
C LYS A 48 -10.22 17.47 1.85
N HIS A 49 -10.89 17.93 0.80
CA HIS A 49 -11.69 19.16 0.85
C HIS A 49 -13.12 18.98 0.30
N ALA A 50 -13.49 17.78 -0.17
CA ALA A 50 -14.82 17.51 -0.70
C ALA A 50 -15.53 16.42 0.12
N GLY A 51 -16.68 16.77 0.68
CA GLY A 51 -17.51 15.86 1.49
C GLY A 51 -17.70 16.34 2.93
N LEU A 52 -18.80 15.89 3.55
CA LEU A 52 -19.08 16.09 4.97
C LEU A 52 -18.98 14.74 5.72
N PRO A 53 -18.80 14.75 7.05
CA PRO A 53 -18.91 13.55 7.88
C PRO A 53 -20.26 12.84 7.68
N TRP A 54 -20.24 11.50 7.72
CA TRP A 54 -21.45 10.72 7.48
C TRP A 54 -22.47 10.87 8.62
N GLU A 55 -21.99 11.19 9.82
CA GLU A 55 -22.78 11.43 11.03
C GLU A 55 -23.81 12.56 10.81
N LEU A 56 -23.40 13.63 10.13
CA LEU A 56 -24.29 14.74 9.79
C LEU A 56 -25.31 14.33 8.72
N GLY A 57 -24.82 13.70 7.64
CA GLY A 57 -25.67 13.34 6.51
C GLY A 57 -26.75 12.33 6.88
N ILE A 58 -26.41 11.30 7.66
CA ILE A 58 -27.37 10.26 8.06
C ILE A 58 -28.42 10.81 9.03
N ALA A 59 -28.02 11.63 10.00
CA ALA A 59 -28.92 12.22 10.97
C ALA A 59 -29.90 13.20 10.31
N GLU A 60 -29.40 14.13 9.47
CA GLU A 60 -30.23 15.09 8.74
C GLU A 60 -31.25 14.37 7.85
N THR A 61 -30.81 13.33 7.12
CA THR A 61 -31.69 12.48 6.32
C THR A 61 -32.80 11.89 7.16
N HIS A 62 -32.42 11.22 8.24
CA HIS A 62 -33.35 10.51 9.10
C HIS A 62 -34.41 11.48 9.62
N GLN A 63 -33.99 12.64 10.13
CA GLN A 63 -34.86 13.70 10.64
C GLN A 63 -35.82 14.21 9.56
N ILE A 64 -35.33 14.56 8.37
CA ILE A 64 -36.19 15.10 7.30
C ILE A 64 -37.22 14.06 6.85
N LEU A 65 -36.82 12.80 6.68
CA LEU A 65 -37.73 11.73 6.26
C LEU A 65 -38.76 11.38 7.33
N VAL A 66 -38.38 11.44 8.60
CA VAL A 66 -39.30 11.26 9.73
C VAL A 66 -40.30 12.42 9.77
N HIS A 67 -39.81 13.66 9.66
CA HIS A 67 -40.64 14.87 9.61
C HIS A 67 -41.66 14.84 8.46
N GLN A 68 -41.23 14.36 7.28
CA GLN A 68 -42.10 14.19 6.11
C GLN A 68 -42.97 12.93 6.14
N ARG A 69 -42.87 12.08 7.17
CA ARG A 69 -43.55 10.79 7.29
C ARG A 69 -43.28 9.84 6.12
N THR A 70 -42.06 9.92 5.56
CA THR A 70 -41.59 9.09 4.44
C THR A 70 -40.49 8.13 4.83
N ARG A 71 -39.96 8.18 6.07
CA ARG A 71 -38.88 7.31 6.55
C ARG A 71 -39.16 5.81 6.38
N SER A 72 -40.41 5.39 6.55
CA SER A 72 -40.82 3.98 6.39
C SER A 72 -40.76 3.47 4.96
N ARG A 73 -40.70 4.38 3.97
CA ARG A 73 -40.61 4.05 2.54
C ARG A 73 -39.19 3.73 2.10
N VAL A 74 -38.19 4.03 2.91
CA VAL A 74 -36.79 3.87 2.52
C VAL A 74 -35.96 3.14 3.55
N LEU A 75 -34.90 2.47 3.06
CA LEU A 75 -33.80 1.99 3.89
C LEU A 75 -32.63 2.96 3.75
N LEU A 76 -32.06 3.36 4.89
CA LEU A 76 -30.89 4.23 4.96
C LEU A 76 -29.62 3.41 5.12
N GLN A 77 -28.74 3.47 4.13
CA GLN A 77 -27.42 2.83 4.18
C GLN A 77 -26.32 3.87 4.38
N VAL A 78 -25.35 3.59 5.24
CA VAL A 78 -24.20 4.46 5.51
C VAL A 78 -22.87 3.74 5.32
N ASP A 79 -21.85 4.48 4.91
CA ASP A 79 -20.45 4.07 4.90
C ASP A 79 -19.49 5.24 5.15
N GLY A 80 -18.20 4.94 5.27
CA GLY A 80 -17.15 5.93 5.49
C GLY A 80 -16.29 5.63 6.72
N GLN A 81 -15.25 4.81 6.54
CA GLN A 81 -14.36 4.34 7.62
C GLN A 81 -15.08 3.66 8.79
N ILE A 82 -16.24 3.07 8.57
CA ILE A 82 -16.85 2.14 9.51
C ILE A 82 -15.93 0.92 9.60
N ARG A 83 -15.33 0.71 10.79
CA ARG A 83 -14.32 -0.33 11.04
C ARG A 83 -14.63 -1.17 12.27
N THR A 84 -15.36 -0.59 13.23
CA THR A 84 -15.60 -1.17 14.56
C THR A 84 -17.10 -1.33 14.82
N GLY A 85 -17.45 -2.19 15.80
CA GLY A 85 -18.82 -2.37 16.23
C GLY A 85 -19.40 -1.08 16.82
N ARG A 86 -18.57 -0.25 17.46
CA ARG A 86 -18.97 1.09 17.92
C ARG A 86 -19.45 1.98 16.76
N ASP A 87 -18.73 2.00 15.65
CA ASP A 87 -19.11 2.82 14.48
C ASP A 87 -20.48 2.40 13.95
N VAL A 88 -20.75 1.09 13.89
CA VAL A 88 -22.05 0.53 13.49
C VAL A 88 -23.16 0.96 14.44
N ILE A 89 -22.92 0.88 15.76
CA ILE A 89 -23.92 1.30 16.76
C ILE A 89 -24.22 2.79 16.66
N VAL A 90 -23.20 3.64 16.57
CA VAL A 90 -23.40 5.09 16.41
C VAL A 90 -24.19 5.39 15.14
N ALA A 91 -23.84 4.75 14.02
CA ALA A 91 -24.59 4.87 12.78
C ALA A 91 -26.06 4.43 12.91
N ALA A 92 -26.32 3.34 13.63
CA ALA A 92 -27.68 2.85 13.89
C ALA A 92 -28.48 3.89 14.71
N LEU A 93 -27.89 4.38 15.82
CA LEU A 93 -28.51 5.39 16.69
C LEU A 93 -28.84 6.69 15.92
N LEU A 94 -27.99 7.08 14.96
CA LEU A 94 -28.24 8.23 14.08
C LEU A 94 -29.23 7.95 12.93
N GLY A 95 -29.73 6.71 12.82
CA GLY A 95 -30.86 6.35 11.96
C GLY A 95 -30.56 5.47 10.76
N ALA A 96 -29.35 4.90 10.64
CA ALA A 96 -28.99 3.95 9.58
C ALA A 96 -29.60 2.55 9.80
N ASP A 97 -30.06 1.94 8.70
CA ASP A 97 -30.54 0.56 8.65
C ASP A 97 -29.44 -0.42 8.17
N GLU A 98 -28.52 0.06 7.32
CA GLU A 98 -27.45 -0.76 6.74
C GLU A 98 -26.08 -0.07 6.80
N PHE A 99 -25.02 -0.88 6.89
CA PHE A 99 -23.65 -0.43 7.09
C PHE A 99 -22.77 -1.06 6.01
N ALA A 100 -22.22 -0.24 5.12
CA ALA A 100 -21.31 -0.70 4.08
C ALA A 100 -19.85 -0.45 4.49
N MET A 101 -19.01 -1.46 4.25
CA MET A 101 -17.58 -1.42 4.57
C MET A 101 -16.77 -1.71 3.33
N SER A 102 -15.63 -1.02 3.19
CA SER A 102 -14.74 -1.17 2.03
C SER A 102 -13.29 -1.29 2.45
N THR A 103 -12.73 -0.28 3.11
CA THR A 103 -11.30 -0.29 3.49
C THR A 103 -10.95 -1.38 4.50
N ALA A 104 -11.80 -1.63 5.52
CA ALA A 104 -11.53 -2.66 6.51
C ALA A 104 -11.47 -4.08 5.91
N PRO A 105 -12.45 -4.52 5.09
CA PRO A 105 -12.33 -5.77 4.34
C PRO A 105 -11.08 -5.85 3.46
N LEU A 106 -10.67 -4.75 2.81
CA LEU A 106 -9.42 -4.74 2.03
C LEU A 106 -8.18 -4.93 2.90
N ILE A 107 -8.12 -4.35 4.10
CA ILE A 107 -7.03 -4.55 5.06
C ILE A 107 -6.99 -6.01 5.51
N VAL A 108 -8.15 -6.57 5.83
CA VAL A 108 -8.30 -7.99 6.21
C VAL A 108 -7.84 -8.94 5.09
N LEU A 109 -8.04 -8.54 3.83
CA LEU A 109 -7.52 -9.27 2.66
C LEU A 109 -6.02 -9.03 2.38
N GLY A 110 -5.33 -8.20 3.17
CA GLY A 110 -3.88 -7.97 3.08
C GLY A 110 -3.47 -6.56 2.66
N CYS A 111 -4.38 -5.58 2.59
CA CYS A 111 -4.00 -4.20 2.25
C CYS A 111 -3.13 -3.58 3.35
N ILE A 112 -1.87 -3.36 3.01
CA ILE A 112 -0.86 -2.71 3.87
C ILE A 112 -0.94 -1.16 3.87
N MET A 113 -2.02 -0.58 3.34
CA MET A 113 -2.25 0.87 3.29
C MET A 113 -1.10 1.69 2.65
N MET A 114 -0.48 1.15 1.58
CA MET A 114 0.57 1.84 0.82
C MET A 114 0.07 3.12 0.12
N ARG A 115 -1.23 3.20 -0.21
CA ARG A 115 -1.90 4.35 -0.86
C ARG A 115 -1.41 4.67 -2.29
N LYS A 116 -0.84 3.68 -2.97
CA LYS A 116 -0.37 3.77 -4.37
C LYS A 116 -1.22 2.95 -5.35
N CYS A 117 -2.49 2.75 -5.03
CA CYS A 117 -3.46 2.00 -5.84
C CYS A 117 -3.57 2.53 -7.29
N HIS A 118 -3.48 3.84 -7.47
CA HIS A 118 -3.60 4.53 -8.75
C HIS A 118 -2.40 4.34 -9.70
N LEU A 119 -1.30 3.79 -9.18
CA LEU A 119 -0.03 3.56 -9.90
C LEU A 119 0.12 2.13 -10.40
N ASN A 120 -0.89 1.27 -10.20
CA ASN A 120 -0.85 -0.13 -10.59
C ASN A 120 0.25 -0.98 -9.92
N THR A 121 0.86 -0.48 -8.83
CA THR A 121 2.03 -1.10 -8.16
C THR A 121 1.73 -1.73 -6.80
N CYS A 122 0.51 -2.22 -6.58
CA CYS A 122 0.13 -2.82 -5.31
C CYS A 122 0.99 -4.07 -5.00
N PRO A 123 1.81 -4.08 -3.93
CA PRO A 123 2.77 -5.15 -3.67
C PRO A 123 2.12 -6.44 -3.12
N VAL A 124 0.85 -6.34 -2.72
CA VAL A 124 0.02 -7.42 -2.17
C VAL A 124 -1.06 -7.89 -3.16
N GLY A 125 -1.00 -7.42 -4.42
CA GLY A 125 -1.90 -7.92 -5.48
C GLY A 125 -3.36 -7.48 -5.40
N ILE A 126 -3.72 -6.52 -4.53
CA ILE A 126 -5.11 -6.06 -4.35
C ILE A 126 -5.54 -5.06 -5.43
N ALA A 127 -4.87 -3.90 -5.51
CA ALA A 127 -5.23 -2.81 -6.40
C ALA A 127 -4.20 -2.69 -7.54
N THR A 128 -4.10 -3.75 -8.36
CA THR A 128 -3.20 -3.84 -9.52
C THR A 128 -3.75 -4.81 -10.56
N GLN A 129 -3.50 -4.50 -11.84
CA GLN A 129 -3.76 -5.33 -13.00
C GLN A 129 -2.49 -6.04 -13.51
N ASP A 130 -1.31 -5.72 -12.94
CA ASP A 130 -0.06 -6.41 -13.26
C ASP A 130 -0.14 -7.88 -12.83
N PRO A 131 0.04 -8.85 -13.74
CA PRO A 131 -0.07 -10.28 -13.42
C PRO A 131 0.96 -10.77 -12.40
N VAL A 132 2.18 -10.21 -12.38
CA VAL A 132 3.24 -10.56 -11.42
C VAL A 132 2.87 -10.10 -10.02
N LEU A 133 2.26 -8.91 -9.90
CA LEU A 133 1.82 -8.39 -8.61
C LEU A 133 0.52 -9.04 -8.13
N ARG A 134 -0.43 -9.31 -9.03
CA ARG A 134 -1.67 -10.05 -8.72
C ARG A 134 -1.38 -11.45 -8.18
N ALA A 135 -0.35 -12.11 -8.67
CA ALA A 135 0.08 -13.42 -8.16
C ALA A 135 0.51 -13.38 -6.67
N LYS A 136 0.78 -12.19 -6.09
CA LYS A 136 1.12 -12.02 -4.67
C LYS A 136 -0.11 -11.87 -3.76
N PHE A 137 -1.32 -11.92 -4.29
CA PHE A 137 -2.54 -11.83 -3.48
C PHE A 137 -2.74 -13.09 -2.65
N ALA A 138 -2.67 -12.97 -1.33
CA ALA A 138 -2.82 -14.07 -0.37
C ALA A 138 -4.15 -14.07 0.39
N GLY A 139 -5.00 -13.03 0.19
CA GLY A 139 -6.24 -12.87 0.93
C GLY A 139 -7.26 -13.98 0.63
N GLN A 140 -7.89 -14.52 1.68
CA GLN A 140 -8.90 -15.56 1.58
C GLN A 140 -10.28 -15.04 2.00
N PRO A 141 -11.39 -15.57 1.43
CA PRO A 141 -12.74 -15.22 1.85
C PRO A 141 -12.97 -15.37 3.37
N GLU A 142 -12.37 -16.40 3.98
CA GLU A 142 -12.45 -16.70 5.40
C GLU A 142 -11.96 -15.55 6.27
N HIS A 143 -10.96 -14.79 5.82
CA HIS A 143 -10.46 -13.63 6.56
C HIS A 143 -11.57 -12.58 6.73
N VAL A 144 -12.31 -12.29 5.65
CA VAL A 144 -13.41 -11.31 5.67
C VAL A 144 -14.58 -11.84 6.49
N ILE A 145 -14.89 -13.13 6.37
CA ILE A 145 -15.94 -13.78 7.16
C ILE A 145 -15.63 -13.65 8.66
N ASN A 146 -14.40 -13.97 9.08
CA ASN A 146 -13.97 -13.87 10.48
C ASN A 146 -14.03 -12.42 10.97
N TYR A 147 -13.58 -11.46 10.18
CA TYR A 147 -13.69 -10.04 10.51
C TYR A 147 -15.16 -9.62 10.75
N LEU A 148 -16.08 -10.01 9.86
CA LEU A 148 -17.49 -9.68 10.00
C LEU A 148 -18.13 -10.35 11.23
N PHE A 149 -17.72 -11.57 11.59
CA PHE A 149 -18.17 -12.21 12.82
C PHE A 149 -17.67 -11.50 14.08
N LEU A 150 -16.38 -11.12 14.12
CA LEU A 150 -15.81 -10.37 15.24
C LEU A 150 -16.49 -9.01 15.42
N LEU A 151 -16.71 -8.31 14.31
CA LEU A 151 -17.45 -7.06 14.30
C LEU A 151 -18.89 -7.24 14.80
N ALA A 152 -19.61 -8.25 14.31
CA ALA A 152 -20.97 -8.53 14.73
C ALA A 152 -21.04 -8.88 16.22
N GLU A 153 -20.05 -9.58 16.76
CA GLU A 153 -19.97 -9.84 18.20
C GLU A 153 -19.79 -8.56 19.00
N GLU A 154 -18.88 -7.66 18.58
CA GLU A 154 -18.70 -6.35 19.20
C GLU A 154 -20.00 -5.52 19.18
N VAL A 155 -20.74 -5.54 18.06
CA VAL A 155 -22.07 -4.90 17.95
C VAL A 155 -23.04 -5.50 18.97
N ARG A 156 -23.10 -6.83 19.10
CA ARG A 156 -23.97 -7.51 20.08
C ARG A 156 -23.60 -7.17 21.53
N GLU A 157 -22.32 -7.01 21.83
CA GLU A 157 -21.87 -6.55 23.15
C GLU A 157 -22.40 -5.15 23.48
N TYR A 158 -22.30 -4.20 22.55
CA TYR A 158 -22.87 -2.86 22.74
C TYR A 158 -24.40 -2.89 22.85
N MET A 159 -25.08 -3.65 21.99
CA MET A 159 -26.54 -3.82 22.07
C MET A 159 -26.95 -4.35 23.45
N SER A 160 -26.21 -5.31 24.00
CA SER A 160 -26.48 -5.85 25.34
C SER A 160 -26.38 -4.79 26.44
N LYS A 161 -25.39 -3.88 26.34
CA LYS A 161 -25.19 -2.76 27.27
C LYS A 161 -26.31 -1.72 27.17
N LEU A 162 -26.87 -1.54 25.97
CA LEU A 162 -28.02 -0.67 25.72
C LEU A 162 -29.37 -1.35 26.06
N GLY A 163 -29.37 -2.63 26.43
CA GLY A 163 -30.59 -3.39 26.73
C GLY A 163 -31.39 -3.83 25.49
N ALA A 164 -30.81 -3.72 24.29
CA ALA A 164 -31.46 -4.06 23.03
C ALA A 164 -31.23 -5.51 22.62
N ARG A 165 -32.26 -6.16 22.06
CA ARG A 165 -32.17 -7.55 21.58
C ARG A 165 -32.04 -7.63 20.05
N ARG A 166 -32.55 -6.63 19.34
CA ARG A 166 -32.47 -6.49 17.89
C ARG A 166 -31.87 -5.13 17.56
N LEU A 167 -31.16 -5.06 16.44
CA LEU A 167 -30.59 -3.79 15.99
C LEU A 167 -31.69 -2.77 15.68
N ASP A 168 -32.82 -3.24 15.14
CA ASP A 168 -34.04 -2.45 14.91
C ASP A 168 -34.53 -1.70 16.17
N ASP A 169 -34.27 -2.24 17.36
CA ASP A 169 -34.74 -1.66 18.63
C ASP A 169 -33.96 -0.38 19.01
N ILE A 170 -32.84 -0.08 18.34
CA ILE A 170 -32.00 1.09 18.64
C ILE A 170 -31.84 2.05 17.46
N ILE A 171 -32.39 1.71 16.28
CA ILE A 171 -32.24 2.57 15.10
C ILE A 171 -32.98 3.90 15.34
N GLY A 172 -32.25 5.02 15.24
CA GLY A 172 -32.80 6.37 15.45
C GLY A 172 -32.89 6.81 16.92
N HIS A 173 -32.52 5.96 17.87
CA HIS A 173 -32.58 6.27 19.31
C HIS A 173 -31.37 7.10 19.77
N THR A 174 -31.30 8.36 19.32
CA THR A 174 -30.17 9.27 19.61
C THR A 174 -29.99 9.61 21.09
N GLU A 175 -30.99 9.36 21.95
CA GLU A 175 -30.93 9.58 23.40
C GLU A 175 -29.84 8.77 24.11
N TYR A 176 -29.33 7.71 23.48
CA TYR A 176 -28.21 6.92 24.02
C TYR A 176 -26.83 7.58 23.80
N LEU A 177 -26.74 8.69 23.07
CA LEU A 177 -25.51 9.45 22.82
C LEU A 177 -25.40 10.63 23.80
N LYS A 178 -24.31 10.70 24.59
CA LYS A 178 -23.99 11.87 25.44
C LYS A 178 -23.33 13.00 24.64
N ASP A 179 -23.57 14.25 25.05
CA ASP A 179 -23.04 15.49 24.46
C ASP A 179 -23.45 15.73 23.00
N TRP A 180 -24.43 14.99 22.51
CA TRP A 180 -25.16 15.31 21.30
C TRP A 180 -26.36 16.17 21.75
N ASP A 181 -26.46 17.42 21.29
CA ASP A 181 -27.63 18.28 21.48
C ASP A 181 -28.49 18.20 20.21
N PRO A 182 -29.46 17.27 20.14
CA PRO A 182 -30.42 17.28 19.05
C PRO A 182 -31.48 18.30 19.47
N LYS A 183 -31.40 19.52 18.97
CA LYS A 183 -32.61 20.34 18.90
C LYS A 183 -33.60 19.59 17.99
N ASN A 184 -34.50 18.82 18.57
CA ASN A 184 -35.95 18.90 18.34
C ASN A 184 -36.70 17.79 19.11
N ASP A 185 -37.62 18.23 19.96
CA ASP A 185 -38.82 17.50 20.35
C ASP A 185 -39.61 17.06 19.11
N GLU A 186 -39.98 15.79 19.03
CA GLU A 186 -41.39 15.36 19.12
C GLU A 186 -41.52 13.85 18.87
N ASP A 187 -42.37 13.24 19.69
CA ASP A 187 -42.72 11.81 19.74
C ASP A 187 -43.42 11.35 18.44
N LEU A 188 -42.91 10.28 17.81
CA LEU A 188 -43.49 9.74 16.57
C LEU A 188 -43.62 8.22 16.64
N SER A 189 -44.80 7.78 17.07
CA SER A 189 -45.30 6.41 16.90
C SER A 189 -45.44 6.02 15.41
N PRO A 190 -45.25 4.73 15.05
CA PRO A 190 -45.23 4.29 13.66
C PRO A 190 -46.65 4.02 13.15
N ILE A 191 -47.07 4.74 12.10
CA ILE A 191 -48.26 4.38 11.33
C ILE A 191 -47.87 3.99 9.90
N GLY A 192 -48.29 2.77 9.55
CA GLY A 192 -48.22 2.20 8.22
C GLY A 192 -49.20 2.82 7.23
N GLN A 193 -49.18 2.23 6.04
CA GLN A 193 -49.98 2.54 4.85
C GLN A 193 -49.57 3.82 4.11
N LEU A 194 -48.78 3.64 3.04
CA LEU A 194 -48.94 4.35 1.77
C LEU A 194 -48.04 3.73 0.69
N VAL A 195 -48.44 2.54 0.23
CA VAL A 195 -47.91 1.87 -0.99
C VAL A 195 -48.97 1.96 -2.11
N GLN A 196 -49.61 3.12 -2.26
CA GLN A 196 -50.66 3.31 -3.28
C GLN A 196 -50.28 4.28 -4.42
N TYR A 197 -49.06 4.82 -4.45
CA TYR A 197 -48.67 5.84 -5.44
C TYR A 197 -47.54 5.46 -6.40
N LEU A 198 -47.29 4.16 -6.62
CA LEU A 198 -46.34 3.72 -7.65
C LEU A 198 -46.99 2.78 -8.66
N HIS A 199 -48.00 3.27 -9.36
CA HIS A 199 -48.40 2.70 -10.65
C HIS A 199 -48.79 3.83 -11.60
N THR A 200 -47.86 4.24 -12.46
CA THR A 200 -48.24 4.65 -13.82
C THR A 200 -48.21 3.37 -14.66
N ASP A 201 -49.34 3.10 -15.30
CA ASP A 201 -49.72 1.86 -15.96
C ASP A 201 -48.61 1.31 -16.88
N ARG A 202 -48.16 0.06 -16.64
CA ARG A 202 -47.30 -0.70 -17.58
C ARG A 202 -48.15 -1.55 -18.53
N SER A 203 -49.36 -1.09 -18.82
CA SER A 203 -50.41 -1.85 -19.50
C SER A 203 -49.94 -2.42 -20.84
N LEU A 204 -49.20 -1.64 -21.63
CA LEU A 204 -48.65 -2.06 -22.92
C LEU A 204 -47.59 -3.16 -22.80
N ASP A 205 -46.59 -2.98 -21.93
CA ASP A 205 -45.56 -4.01 -21.66
C ASP A 205 -46.19 -5.30 -21.11
N CYS A 206 -47.19 -5.19 -20.23
CA CYS A 206 -47.90 -6.34 -19.68
C CYS A 206 -48.72 -7.08 -20.75
N ALA A 207 -49.36 -6.37 -21.67
CA ALA A 207 -50.07 -6.97 -22.79
C ALA A 207 -49.11 -7.71 -23.72
N LEU A 208 -47.98 -7.08 -24.03
CA LEU A 208 -46.93 -7.64 -24.88
C LEU A 208 -46.29 -8.91 -24.29
N ILE A 209 -46.01 -8.93 -22.98
CA ILE A 209 -45.48 -10.11 -22.29
C ILE A 209 -46.46 -11.28 -22.36
N LYS A 210 -47.77 -11.03 -22.19
CA LYS A 210 -48.80 -12.09 -22.32
C LYS A 210 -48.82 -12.68 -23.73
N LEU A 211 -48.69 -11.83 -24.76
CA LEU A 211 -48.63 -12.29 -26.15
C LEU A 211 -47.33 -13.04 -26.47
N ALA A 212 -46.21 -12.60 -25.91
CA ALA A 212 -44.89 -13.23 -26.10
C ALA A 212 -44.68 -14.49 -25.26
N GLN A 213 -45.59 -14.80 -24.31
CA GLN A 213 -45.46 -15.90 -23.37
C GLN A 213 -45.14 -17.26 -24.03
N PRO A 214 -45.75 -17.68 -25.15
CA PRO A 214 -45.43 -18.95 -25.81
C PRO A 214 -43.97 -19.03 -26.30
N ILE A 215 -43.41 -17.92 -26.77
CA ILE A 215 -42.02 -17.83 -27.23
C ILE A 215 -41.06 -17.82 -26.04
N LEU A 216 -41.44 -17.14 -24.95
CA LEU A 216 -40.63 -17.01 -23.74
C LEU A 216 -40.57 -18.31 -22.92
N GLU A 217 -41.66 -19.07 -22.84
CA GLU A 217 -41.70 -20.31 -22.04
C GLU A 217 -41.06 -21.50 -22.76
N THR A 218 -40.86 -21.41 -24.08
CA THR A 218 -40.22 -22.47 -24.86
C THR A 218 -38.69 -22.43 -24.68
N PRO A 219 -38.03 -23.55 -24.28
CA PRO A 219 -36.56 -23.61 -24.13
C PRO A 219 -35.81 -23.22 -25.40
N ALA A 220 -34.59 -22.69 -25.26
CA ALA A 220 -33.82 -22.12 -26.38
C ALA A 220 -33.44 -23.15 -27.45
N GLU A 221 -33.28 -24.41 -27.07
CA GLU A 221 -32.85 -25.51 -27.95
C GLU A 221 -33.98 -26.05 -28.84
N VAL A 222 -35.22 -25.69 -28.53
CA VAL A 222 -36.40 -26.19 -29.25
C VAL A 222 -36.74 -25.24 -30.40
N SER A 223 -36.65 -25.75 -31.63
CA SER A 223 -37.10 -25.02 -32.81
C SER A 223 -38.62 -24.87 -32.80
N LEU A 224 -39.08 -23.63 -32.94
CA LEU A 224 -40.50 -23.32 -33.08
C LEU A 224 -40.87 -23.31 -34.57
N ASP A 225 -42.10 -23.71 -34.87
CA ASP A 225 -42.70 -23.47 -36.18
C ASP A 225 -42.57 -21.97 -36.53
N PRO A 226 -42.11 -21.58 -37.74
CA PRO A 226 -41.93 -20.18 -38.13
C PRO A 226 -43.11 -19.26 -37.81
N VAL A 227 -44.34 -19.78 -37.90
CA VAL A 227 -45.57 -19.02 -37.59
C VAL A 227 -45.69 -18.73 -36.09
N LYS A 228 -45.24 -19.65 -35.23
CA LYS A 228 -45.27 -19.53 -33.77
C LYS A 228 -44.01 -18.87 -33.21
N ALA A 229 -42.96 -18.76 -34.02
CA ALA A 229 -41.70 -18.14 -33.66
C ALA A 229 -41.73 -16.60 -33.79
N THR A 230 -42.78 -16.03 -34.39
CA THR A 230 -42.95 -14.58 -34.56
C THR A 230 -44.18 -14.07 -33.81
N VAL A 231 -44.02 -13.01 -33.00
CA VAL A 231 -45.14 -12.28 -32.38
C VAL A 231 -45.19 -10.88 -32.94
N SER A 232 -46.34 -10.48 -33.48
CA SER A 232 -46.60 -9.11 -33.95
C SER A 232 -47.54 -8.39 -32.99
N PHE A 233 -47.23 -7.14 -32.66
CA PHE A 233 -48.01 -6.29 -31.76
C PHE A 233 -48.18 -4.89 -32.35
N GLU A 234 -49.42 -4.41 -32.42
CA GLU A 234 -49.73 -3.05 -32.88
C GLU A 234 -50.52 -2.29 -31.81
N SER A 235 -50.14 -1.05 -31.52
CA SER A 235 -50.84 -0.21 -30.54
C SER A 235 -50.61 1.30 -30.77
N ILE A 236 -51.44 2.12 -30.10
CA ILE A 236 -51.17 3.54 -29.92
C ILE A 236 -50.27 3.71 -28.69
N ILE A 237 -49.34 4.68 -28.76
CA ILE A 237 -48.48 5.07 -27.64
C ILE A 237 -48.64 6.58 -27.36
N GLY A 238 -48.68 6.93 -26.08
CA GLY A 238 -48.69 8.32 -25.60
C GLY A 238 -47.44 8.67 -24.81
N ASN A 239 -47.23 9.97 -24.58
CA ASN A 239 -46.03 10.46 -23.90
C ASN A 239 -45.95 10.04 -22.42
N ALA A 240 -47.07 9.60 -21.84
CA ALA A 240 -47.15 9.03 -20.50
C ALA A 240 -46.58 7.59 -20.44
N ASP A 241 -46.51 6.89 -21.59
CA ASP A 241 -45.97 5.54 -21.73
C ASP A 241 -44.44 5.59 -21.74
N ARG A 242 -43.85 5.57 -20.54
CA ARG A 242 -42.40 5.66 -20.32
C ARG A 242 -41.77 4.28 -20.24
N ALA A 243 -40.51 4.18 -20.66
CA ALA A 243 -39.72 2.95 -20.60
C ALA A 243 -40.37 1.74 -21.30
N PHE A 244 -41.16 1.99 -22.33
CA PHE A 244 -41.77 0.93 -23.15
C PHE A 244 -40.69 -0.01 -23.71
N GLY A 245 -40.93 -1.32 -23.65
CA GLY A 245 -40.01 -2.37 -24.10
C GLY A 245 -39.00 -2.82 -23.05
N SER A 246 -38.78 -2.05 -21.98
CA SER A 246 -37.81 -2.43 -20.93
C SER A 246 -38.30 -3.63 -20.10
N THR A 247 -39.59 -3.73 -19.78
CA THR A 247 -40.11 -4.88 -19.00
C THR A 247 -40.12 -6.15 -19.84
N LEU A 248 -40.43 -6.04 -21.14
CA LEU A 248 -40.30 -7.16 -22.07
C LEU A 248 -38.85 -7.64 -22.13
N SER A 249 -37.90 -6.72 -22.26
CA SER A 249 -36.48 -7.06 -22.35
C SER A 249 -35.97 -7.73 -21.08
N PHE A 250 -36.43 -7.30 -19.89
CA PHE A 250 -36.19 -8.02 -18.65
C PHE A 250 -36.73 -9.46 -18.69
N ALA A 251 -37.95 -9.67 -19.19
CA ALA A 251 -38.52 -11.01 -19.31
C ALA A 251 -37.70 -11.92 -20.26
N ILE A 252 -37.23 -11.36 -21.38
CA ILE A 252 -36.35 -12.05 -22.33
C ILE A 252 -35.02 -12.40 -21.67
N SER A 253 -34.32 -11.42 -21.08
CA SER A 253 -33.01 -11.64 -20.46
C SER A 253 -33.08 -12.57 -19.25
N ARG A 254 -34.19 -12.59 -18.50
CA ARG A 254 -34.36 -13.55 -17.39
C ARG A 254 -34.38 -15.00 -17.90
N GLN A 255 -34.84 -15.20 -19.13
CA GLN A 255 -34.97 -16.53 -19.73
C GLN A 255 -33.75 -16.93 -20.56
N PHE A 256 -33.18 -15.98 -21.32
CA PHE A 256 -32.16 -16.24 -22.33
C PHE A 256 -30.85 -15.47 -22.10
N ASP A 257 -30.72 -14.81 -20.94
CA ASP A 257 -29.55 -14.03 -20.54
C ASP A 257 -29.20 -12.91 -21.56
N VAL A 258 -27.92 -12.52 -21.65
CA VAL A 258 -27.43 -11.46 -22.54
C VAL A 258 -27.61 -11.77 -24.04
N LYS A 259 -27.79 -13.04 -24.42
CA LYS A 259 -27.93 -13.44 -25.84
C LYS A 259 -29.23 -12.94 -26.48
N GLY A 260 -30.27 -12.66 -25.67
CA GLY A 260 -31.60 -12.28 -26.14
C GLY A 260 -32.37 -13.45 -26.74
N LEU A 261 -33.36 -13.17 -27.58
CA LEU A 261 -34.17 -14.23 -28.19
C LEU A 261 -33.31 -15.14 -29.09
N PRO A 262 -33.52 -16.48 -29.05
CA PRO A 262 -32.86 -17.43 -29.94
C PRO A 262 -33.06 -17.09 -31.43
N GLU A 263 -32.10 -17.47 -32.27
CA GLU A 263 -32.19 -17.28 -33.72
C GLU A 263 -33.49 -17.90 -34.29
N GLY A 264 -34.15 -17.15 -35.17
CA GLY A 264 -35.45 -17.53 -35.74
C GLY A 264 -36.68 -17.13 -34.91
N ARG A 265 -36.51 -16.62 -33.68
CA ARG A 265 -37.60 -16.05 -32.87
C ARG A 265 -37.57 -14.53 -32.93
N GLU A 266 -38.71 -13.91 -33.18
CA GLU A 266 -38.79 -12.46 -33.36
C GLU A 266 -40.06 -11.86 -32.73
N ILE A 267 -39.92 -10.69 -32.13
CA ILE A 267 -41.05 -9.87 -31.66
C ILE A 267 -41.05 -8.57 -32.46
N LYS A 268 -42.09 -8.36 -33.27
CA LYS A 268 -42.29 -7.16 -34.09
C LYS A 268 -43.35 -6.27 -33.48
N ILE A 269 -43.00 -5.03 -33.23
CA ILE A 269 -43.87 -4.05 -32.57
C ILE A 269 -44.03 -2.84 -33.49
N VAL A 270 -45.26 -2.45 -33.77
CA VAL A 270 -45.58 -1.22 -34.51
C VAL A 270 -46.42 -0.32 -33.63
N LEU A 271 -45.93 0.89 -33.40
CA LEU A 271 -46.60 1.88 -32.55
C LEU A 271 -46.91 3.14 -33.33
N LYS A 272 -48.02 3.80 -32.97
CA LYS A 272 -48.44 5.09 -33.52
C LYS A 272 -48.64 6.11 -32.40
N GLY A 273 -48.06 7.30 -32.54
CA GLY A 273 -48.20 8.39 -31.56
C GLY A 273 -46.86 8.88 -31.02
N SER A 274 -46.88 9.49 -29.84
CA SER A 274 -45.71 10.16 -29.25
C SER A 274 -45.18 9.37 -28.07
N ALA A 275 -44.02 8.75 -28.18
CA ALA A 275 -43.48 7.91 -27.11
C ALA A 275 -42.90 8.72 -25.94
N GLY A 276 -43.13 8.23 -24.72
CA GLY A 276 -42.58 8.82 -23.51
C GLY A 276 -41.07 8.64 -23.35
N GLN A 277 -40.57 9.14 -22.22
CA GLN A 277 -39.17 9.08 -21.83
C GLN A 277 -38.63 7.64 -21.75
N SER A 278 -37.37 7.43 -22.13
CA SER A 278 -36.69 6.11 -22.12
C SER A 278 -37.34 5.05 -23.02
N PHE A 279 -37.97 5.47 -24.12
CA PHE A 279 -38.54 4.55 -25.10
C PHE A 279 -37.50 3.53 -25.59
N CYS A 280 -37.83 2.24 -25.54
CA CYS A 280 -36.95 1.12 -25.91
C CYS A 280 -35.63 1.07 -25.12
N ALA A 281 -35.62 1.53 -23.86
CA ALA A 281 -34.43 1.37 -23.02
C ALA A 281 -34.14 -0.12 -22.74
N PHE A 282 -32.86 -0.51 -22.88
CA PHE A 282 -32.36 -1.87 -22.72
C PHE A 282 -33.01 -2.91 -23.65
N LEU A 283 -33.48 -2.49 -24.82
CA LEU A 283 -34.21 -3.38 -25.73
C LEU A 283 -33.33 -4.58 -26.15
N ALA A 284 -33.83 -5.78 -25.87
CA ALA A 284 -33.11 -7.03 -26.09
C ALA A 284 -33.08 -7.46 -27.58
N ARG A 285 -32.09 -8.27 -27.94
CA ARG A 285 -31.96 -8.89 -29.27
C ARG A 285 -33.18 -9.74 -29.64
N GLY A 286 -33.58 -9.64 -30.91
CA GLY A 286 -34.76 -10.29 -31.48
C GLY A 286 -36.07 -9.50 -31.30
N VAL A 287 -36.00 -8.30 -30.73
CA VAL A 287 -37.14 -7.37 -30.66
C VAL A 287 -36.93 -6.23 -31.65
N THR A 288 -37.89 -6.05 -32.54
CA THR A 288 -37.93 -4.98 -33.55
C THR A 288 -39.10 -4.06 -33.26
N VAL A 289 -38.83 -2.78 -33.03
CA VAL A 289 -39.82 -1.76 -32.70
C VAL A 289 -39.82 -0.68 -33.78
N ARG A 290 -40.97 -0.45 -34.40
CA ARG A 290 -41.22 0.67 -35.31
C ARG A 290 -42.19 1.64 -34.66
N LEU A 291 -41.83 2.91 -34.59
CA LEU A 291 -42.69 4.00 -34.13
C LEU A 291 -42.98 4.94 -35.30
N GLU A 292 -44.26 5.09 -35.60
CA GLU A 292 -44.78 6.12 -36.51
C GLU A 292 -45.27 7.31 -35.67
N GLY A 293 -44.43 8.35 -35.56
CA GLY A 293 -44.60 9.48 -34.67
C GLY A 293 -43.27 10.09 -34.23
N ASP A 294 -43.19 10.48 -32.96
CA ASP A 294 -42.01 11.07 -32.34
C ASP A 294 -41.75 10.45 -30.95
N ALA A 295 -40.57 10.72 -30.37
CA ALA A 295 -40.24 10.24 -29.02
C ALA A 295 -39.50 11.31 -28.20
N ASN A 296 -39.67 11.23 -26.87
CA ASN A 296 -39.00 12.12 -25.91
C ASN A 296 -37.52 11.72 -25.68
N ASP A 297 -36.91 12.12 -24.56
CA ASP A 297 -35.49 11.85 -24.27
C ASP A 297 -35.20 10.37 -23.95
N TYR A 298 -33.92 10.01 -23.99
CA TYR A 298 -33.38 8.70 -23.62
C TYR A 298 -33.85 7.53 -24.50
N VAL A 299 -34.23 7.80 -25.76
CA VAL A 299 -34.55 6.74 -26.73
C VAL A 299 -33.39 5.75 -26.80
N ALA A 300 -33.72 4.47 -26.71
CA ALA A 300 -32.76 3.37 -26.78
C ALA A 300 -31.60 3.50 -25.76
N LYS A 301 -31.85 4.10 -24.58
CA LYS A 301 -30.89 4.13 -23.48
C LYS A 301 -30.44 2.70 -23.14
N GLY A 302 -29.12 2.48 -23.15
CA GLY A 302 -28.53 1.17 -22.89
C GLY A 302 -29.00 0.07 -23.84
N LEU A 303 -29.25 0.39 -25.12
CA LEU A 303 -29.67 -0.60 -26.13
C LEU A 303 -28.79 -1.86 -26.07
N SER A 304 -29.41 -3.04 -26.14
CA SER A 304 -28.79 -4.34 -25.89
C SER A 304 -29.16 -5.39 -26.94
N GLY A 305 -29.14 -4.99 -28.21
CA GLY A 305 -29.28 -5.84 -29.39
C GLY A 305 -30.60 -5.69 -30.13
N GLY A 306 -31.57 -4.96 -29.57
CA GLY A 306 -32.85 -4.67 -30.23
C GLY A 306 -32.70 -3.72 -31.42
N ARG A 307 -33.73 -3.70 -32.28
CA ARG A 307 -33.82 -2.82 -33.45
C ARG A 307 -34.95 -1.83 -33.26
N VAL A 308 -34.66 -0.54 -33.40
CA VAL A 308 -35.63 0.54 -33.18
C VAL A 308 -35.63 1.47 -34.37
N THR A 309 -36.81 1.74 -34.92
CA THR A 309 -36.99 2.62 -36.08
C THR A 309 -38.07 3.64 -35.78
N ILE A 310 -37.76 4.93 -35.91
CA ILE A 310 -38.69 6.02 -35.63
C ILE A 310 -38.86 6.86 -36.90
N VAL A 311 -40.10 6.98 -37.36
CA VAL A 311 -40.46 7.70 -38.59
C VAL A 311 -41.63 8.64 -38.34
N PRO A 312 -41.70 9.80 -39.02
CA PRO A 312 -42.86 10.68 -38.91
C PRO A 312 -44.14 10.00 -39.39
N PRO A 313 -45.32 10.46 -38.92
CA PRO A 313 -46.61 9.99 -39.41
C PRO A 313 -46.73 10.07 -40.94
N ARG A 314 -47.19 8.99 -41.57
CA ARG A 314 -47.30 8.88 -43.03
C ARG A 314 -48.16 9.98 -43.63
N GLY A 315 -49.25 10.34 -42.97
CA GLY A 315 -50.13 11.42 -43.42
C GLY A 315 -49.44 12.79 -43.45
N LEU A 316 -48.45 13.04 -42.58
CA LEU A 316 -47.65 14.28 -42.62
C LEU A 316 -46.63 14.25 -43.76
N LEU A 317 -46.02 13.09 -44.01
CA LEU A 317 -45.09 12.91 -45.12
C LEU A 317 -45.78 13.13 -46.48
N GLU A 318 -47.00 12.61 -46.64
CA GLU A 318 -47.82 12.81 -47.86
C GLU A 318 -48.23 14.29 -48.06
N GLN A 319 -48.21 15.10 -47.00
CA GLN A 319 -48.47 16.54 -47.04
C GLN A 319 -47.21 17.39 -47.29
N GLY A 320 -46.06 16.76 -47.54
CA GLY A 320 -44.79 17.45 -47.83
C GLY A 320 -43.98 17.84 -46.58
N PHE A 321 -44.21 17.19 -45.43
CA PHE A 321 -43.44 17.43 -44.20
C PHE A 321 -41.94 17.14 -44.39
N GLN A 322 -41.11 18.15 -44.10
CA GLN A 322 -39.65 18.07 -44.23
C GLN A 322 -39.03 17.43 -42.98
N SER A 323 -38.92 16.10 -42.96
CA SER A 323 -38.39 15.36 -41.80
C SER A 323 -36.97 15.79 -41.43
N HIS A 324 -36.14 16.15 -42.40
CA HIS A 324 -34.75 16.56 -42.17
C HIS A 324 -34.58 17.93 -41.48
N GLN A 325 -35.65 18.72 -41.34
CA GLN A 325 -35.63 20.03 -40.67
C GLN A 325 -36.23 20.00 -39.26
N ASN A 326 -36.76 18.85 -38.84
CA ASN A 326 -37.55 18.73 -37.61
C ASN A 326 -36.97 17.69 -36.66
N LEU A 327 -37.09 17.95 -35.36
CA LEU A 327 -36.74 16.99 -34.32
C LEU A 327 -37.75 15.83 -34.31
N ILE A 328 -37.23 14.61 -34.24
CA ILE A 328 -38.03 13.40 -34.08
C ILE A 328 -37.77 12.71 -32.73
N VAL A 329 -36.59 12.94 -32.14
CA VAL A 329 -36.23 12.41 -30.83
C VAL A 329 -35.58 13.47 -29.93
N GLY A 330 -35.79 13.32 -28.62
CA GLY A 330 -35.19 14.16 -27.59
C GLY A 330 -33.70 13.88 -27.33
N ASN A 331 -33.25 14.31 -26.16
CA ASN A 331 -31.85 14.32 -25.75
C ASN A 331 -31.36 12.93 -25.33
N VAL A 332 -30.03 12.75 -25.30
CA VAL A 332 -29.34 11.62 -24.65
C VAL A 332 -29.79 10.25 -25.21
N CYS A 333 -30.07 10.22 -26.51
CA CYS A 333 -30.37 8.98 -27.23
C CYS A 333 -29.15 8.04 -27.22
N LEU A 334 -29.40 6.73 -27.10
CA LEU A 334 -28.37 5.68 -27.05
C LEU A 334 -27.35 5.81 -25.90
N TYR A 335 -27.77 6.42 -24.79
CA TYR A 335 -26.89 6.58 -23.64
C TYR A 335 -26.31 5.23 -23.16
N GLY A 336 -24.99 5.07 -23.29
CA GLY A 336 -24.28 3.89 -22.83
C GLY A 336 -24.52 2.61 -23.63
N ALA A 337 -25.03 2.69 -24.87
CA ALA A 337 -25.52 1.51 -25.59
C ALA A 337 -24.44 0.44 -25.83
N THR A 338 -24.76 -0.83 -25.59
CA THR A 338 -23.87 -2.00 -25.79
C THR A 338 -24.53 -2.99 -26.76
N ASP A 339 -24.76 -2.45 -27.96
CA ASP A 339 -25.15 -3.06 -29.23
C ASP A 339 -26.66 -3.07 -29.57
N GLY A 340 -27.02 -3.21 -30.85
CA GLY A 340 -28.36 -2.98 -31.42
C GLY A 340 -28.38 -1.90 -32.51
N VAL A 341 -29.52 -1.68 -33.15
CA VAL A 341 -29.67 -0.75 -34.29
C VAL A 341 -30.75 0.29 -34.00
N LEU A 342 -30.46 1.56 -34.27
CA LEU A 342 -31.42 2.66 -34.20
C LEU A 342 -31.47 3.43 -35.52
N PHE A 343 -32.65 3.56 -36.11
CA PHE A 343 -32.90 4.37 -37.30
C PHE A 343 -33.87 5.50 -37.01
N LEU A 344 -33.47 6.73 -37.36
CA LEU A 344 -34.23 7.94 -37.08
C LEU A 344 -34.46 8.73 -38.37
N ARG A 345 -35.72 8.87 -38.77
CA ARG A 345 -36.12 9.73 -39.90
C ARG A 345 -36.44 11.15 -39.43
N GLY A 346 -35.41 11.86 -38.97
CA GLY A 346 -35.47 13.25 -38.52
C GLY A 346 -34.22 13.66 -37.74
N GLN A 347 -34.28 14.80 -37.06
CA GLN A 347 -33.18 15.31 -36.22
C GLN A 347 -33.24 14.73 -34.80
N ALA A 348 -32.07 14.55 -34.20
CA ALA A 348 -31.95 14.24 -32.78
C ALA A 348 -31.46 15.45 -32.00
N ALA A 349 -31.87 15.58 -30.74
CA ALA A 349 -31.45 16.69 -29.88
C ALA A 349 -30.03 16.49 -29.31
N GLU A 350 -29.75 17.03 -28.13
CA GLU A 350 -28.39 17.10 -27.54
C GLU A 350 -27.90 15.76 -26.99
N ARG A 351 -26.57 15.62 -26.86
CA ARG A 351 -25.88 14.44 -26.29
C ARG A 351 -26.26 13.12 -26.95
N PHE A 352 -26.57 13.18 -28.24
CA PHE A 352 -26.83 12.01 -29.07
C PHE A 352 -25.63 11.04 -29.03
N CYS A 353 -25.87 9.75 -28.80
CA CYS A 353 -24.81 8.73 -28.70
C CYS A 353 -23.79 8.94 -27.58
N VAL A 354 -24.17 9.65 -26.51
CA VAL A 354 -23.28 9.81 -25.36
C VAL A 354 -22.94 8.44 -24.76
N ARG A 355 -21.64 8.14 -24.63
CA ARG A 355 -21.14 6.84 -24.17
C ARG A 355 -21.58 5.62 -24.98
N ASN A 356 -21.95 5.77 -26.26
CA ASN A 356 -22.21 4.61 -27.10
C ASN A 356 -20.96 3.70 -27.13
N SER A 357 -21.17 2.42 -26.88
CA SER A 357 -20.13 1.40 -26.72
C SER A 357 -20.32 0.22 -27.68
N GLY A 358 -21.27 0.28 -28.62
CA GLY A 358 -21.48 -0.81 -29.57
C GLY A 358 -22.60 -0.62 -30.59
N ALA A 359 -23.61 0.22 -30.32
CA ALA A 359 -24.77 0.32 -31.19
C ALA A 359 -24.47 0.99 -32.54
N VAL A 360 -25.23 0.58 -33.55
CA VAL A 360 -25.27 1.20 -34.88
C VAL A 360 -26.45 2.16 -34.96
N VAL A 361 -26.21 3.37 -35.44
CA VAL A 361 -27.27 4.36 -35.60
C VAL A 361 -27.17 5.10 -36.91
N VAL A 362 -28.32 5.40 -37.51
CA VAL A 362 -28.45 6.31 -38.65
C VAL A 362 -29.49 7.37 -38.32
N ALA A 363 -29.09 8.63 -38.36
CA ALA A 363 -29.97 9.78 -38.26
C ALA A 363 -30.05 10.49 -39.63
N GLU A 364 -31.28 10.66 -40.13
CA GLU A 364 -31.56 11.30 -41.43
C GLU A 364 -31.00 12.72 -41.56
N ALA A 365 -30.88 13.41 -40.44
CA ALA A 365 -30.55 14.81 -40.44
C ALA A 365 -29.60 15.14 -39.29
N GLY A 366 -29.69 16.37 -38.81
CA GLY A 366 -28.77 16.88 -37.82
C GLY A 366 -28.93 16.31 -36.41
N VAL A 367 -27.87 16.47 -35.64
CA VAL A 367 -27.84 16.18 -34.20
C VAL A 367 -27.48 17.46 -33.43
N GLY A 368 -27.98 17.58 -32.20
CA GLY A 368 -27.68 18.72 -31.32
C GLY A 368 -26.22 18.77 -30.83
N ASP A 369 -25.98 19.62 -29.85
CA ASP A 369 -24.67 19.78 -29.23
C ASP A 369 -24.24 18.49 -28.50
N HIS A 370 -22.93 18.28 -28.37
CA HIS A 370 -22.32 17.14 -27.67
C HIS A 370 -22.63 15.76 -28.27
N GLY A 371 -22.85 15.69 -29.59
CA GLY A 371 -23.01 14.40 -30.29
C GLY A 371 -21.77 13.52 -30.16
N CYS A 372 -21.96 12.21 -29.95
CA CYS A 372 -20.92 11.19 -29.75
C CYS A 372 -19.95 11.46 -28.60
N GLU A 373 -20.35 12.26 -27.60
CA GLU A 373 -19.55 12.53 -26.42
C GLU A 373 -19.24 11.24 -25.64
N TYR A 374 -17.98 11.03 -25.27
CA TYR A 374 -17.51 9.83 -24.56
C TYR A 374 -17.82 8.50 -25.26
N MET A 375 -18.07 8.49 -26.57
CA MET A 375 -18.28 7.26 -27.33
C MET A 375 -17.01 6.39 -27.31
N THR A 376 -17.18 5.11 -27.01
CA THR A 376 -16.10 4.12 -26.83
C THR A 376 -16.22 2.95 -27.82
N GLY A 377 -17.33 2.85 -28.56
CA GLY A 377 -17.58 1.78 -29.53
C GLY A 377 -18.86 2.00 -30.33
N GLY A 378 -19.10 1.18 -31.35
CA GLY A 378 -20.26 1.30 -32.24
C GLY A 378 -20.02 2.19 -33.45
N ARG A 379 -21.07 2.44 -34.23
CA ARG A 379 -21.01 3.23 -35.47
C ARG A 379 -22.18 4.21 -35.56
N ALA A 380 -21.88 5.50 -35.71
CA ALA A 380 -22.90 6.53 -35.83
C ALA A 380 -22.86 7.20 -37.21
N VAL A 381 -23.96 7.18 -37.94
CA VAL A 381 -24.10 7.85 -39.24
C VAL A 381 -25.07 9.02 -39.08
N ILE A 382 -24.61 10.22 -39.42
CA ILE A 382 -25.36 11.47 -39.32
C ILE A 382 -25.41 12.08 -40.72
N LEU A 383 -26.59 12.07 -41.34
CA LEU A 383 -26.79 12.53 -42.71
C LEU A 383 -27.07 14.06 -42.79
N GLY A 384 -26.71 14.82 -41.76
CA GLY A 384 -26.92 16.26 -41.72
C GLY A 384 -26.04 17.02 -40.71
N ARG A 385 -26.45 18.27 -40.40
CA ARG A 385 -25.66 19.21 -39.59
C ARG A 385 -25.51 18.80 -38.14
N THR A 386 -24.34 19.01 -37.54
CA THR A 386 -24.14 18.74 -36.10
C THR A 386 -24.08 20.01 -35.25
N GLY A 387 -24.31 19.84 -33.96
CA GLY A 387 -24.07 20.83 -32.92
C GLY A 387 -22.59 20.95 -32.51
N ARG A 388 -22.32 21.81 -31.53
CA ARG A 388 -20.99 22.10 -30.99
C ARG A 388 -20.45 20.94 -30.15
N ASN A 389 -19.13 20.92 -29.98
CA ASN A 389 -18.40 19.98 -29.12
C ASN A 389 -18.69 18.51 -29.47
N PHE A 390 -18.88 18.22 -30.76
CA PHE A 390 -19.07 16.86 -31.26
C PHE A 390 -17.81 16.02 -30.99
N ALA A 391 -17.98 14.75 -30.64
CA ALA A 391 -16.92 13.77 -30.34
C ALA A 391 -16.01 14.13 -29.13
N ALA A 392 -16.44 15.02 -28.25
CA ALA A 392 -15.68 15.32 -27.03
C ALA A 392 -15.49 14.08 -26.16
N GLY A 393 -14.24 13.74 -25.84
CA GLY A 393 -13.92 12.53 -25.07
C GLY A 393 -14.19 11.21 -25.81
N MET A 394 -14.46 11.23 -27.11
CA MET A 394 -14.66 10.02 -27.92
C MET A 394 -13.34 9.26 -28.07
N SER A 395 -13.24 8.10 -27.43
CA SER A 395 -12.01 7.28 -27.40
C SER A 395 -12.10 6.00 -28.23
N GLY A 396 -13.29 5.66 -28.77
CA GLY A 396 -13.48 4.48 -29.62
C GLY A 396 -14.80 4.51 -30.40
N GLY A 397 -14.92 3.61 -31.39
CA GLY A 397 -16.02 3.62 -32.36
C GLY A 397 -15.76 4.56 -33.55
N LEU A 398 -16.69 4.59 -34.51
CA LEU A 398 -16.60 5.42 -35.72
C LEU A 398 -17.85 6.28 -35.88
N ALA A 399 -17.67 7.53 -36.29
CA ALA A 399 -18.80 8.37 -36.70
C ALA A 399 -18.59 8.89 -38.13
N PHE A 400 -19.67 8.88 -38.92
CA PHE A 400 -19.71 9.32 -40.30
C PHE A 400 -20.68 10.51 -40.36
N VAL A 401 -20.15 11.69 -40.66
CA VAL A 401 -20.93 12.94 -40.70
C VAL A 401 -20.96 13.46 -42.13
N TYR A 402 -22.18 13.66 -42.65
CA TYR A 402 -22.38 14.24 -43.97
C TYR A 402 -22.37 15.79 -43.87
N ASP A 403 -21.29 16.41 -44.35
CA ASP A 403 -21.15 17.87 -44.46
C ASP A 403 -20.49 18.21 -45.82
N THR A 404 -21.26 18.83 -46.71
CA THR A 404 -20.82 19.19 -48.06
C THR A 404 -19.69 20.23 -48.09
N ASP A 405 -19.52 21.00 -47.01
CA ASP A 405 -18.43 21.99 -46.89
C ASP A 405 -17.10 21.32 -46.48
N GLY A 406 -17.10 20.01 -46.23
CA GLY A 406 -15.92 19.22 -45.90
C GLY A 406 -15.30 19.57 -44.54
N ILE A 407 -14.06 19.14 -44.32
CA ILE A 407 -13.37 19.26 -43.02
C ILE A 407 -13.14 20.73 -42.62
N GLN A 408 -12.96 21.63 -43.58
CA GLN A 408 -12.81 23.07 -43.30
C GLN A 408 -14.14 23.79 -43.05
N GLY A 409 -15.25 23.06 -43.26
CA GLY A 409 -16.61 23.53 -43.12
C GLY A 409 -17.10 23.70 -41.67
N PRO A 410 -18.40 23.94 -41.49
CA PRO A 410 -19.03 24.15 -40.19
C PRO A 410 -18.83 22.97 -39.23
N PHE A 411 -18.85 21.72 -39.72
CA PHE A 411 -18.62 20.55 -38.87
C PHE A 411 -17.23 20.55 -38.24
N GLY A 412 -16.16 20.74 -39.03
CA GLY A 412 -14.79 20.66 -38.52
C GLY A 412 -14.50 21.65 -37.40
N ARG A 413 -15.15 22.84 -37.43
CA ARG A 413 -15.06 23.86 -36.37
C ARG A 413 -15.85 23.52 -35.11
N LYS A 414 -16.89 22.71 -35.24
CA LYS A 414 -17.75 22.28 -34.14
C LYS A 414 -17.29 20.98 -33.49
N CYS A 415 -16.47 20.20 -34.19
CA CYS A 415 -15.91 18.97 -33.68
C CYS A 415 -14.77 19.24 -32.69
N ASN A 416 -14.79 18.55 -31.55
CA ASN A 416 -13.70 18.56 -30.59
C ASN A 416 -12.64 17.54 -31.00
N GLN A 417 -11.49 18.01 -31.45
CA GLN A 417 -10.40 17.21 -32.02
C GLN A 417 -9.32 16.82 -30.99
N GLU A 418 -9.62 16.92 -29.69
CA GLU A 418 -8.68 16.56 -28.61
C GLU A 418 -8.21 15.10 -28.75
N LEU A 419 -9.13 14.17 -29.00
CA LEU A 419 -8.85 12.72 -29.09
C LEU A 419 -9.10 12.11 -30.47
N VAL A 420 -9.73 12.86 -31.39
CA VAL A 420 -10.16 12.35 -32.70
C VAL A 420 -9.49 13.09 -33.85
N ASP A 421 -9.31 12.38 -34.96
CA ASP A 421 -8.92 12.92 -36.26
C ASP A 421 -10.13 12.92 -37.21
N LEU A 422 -10.11 13.86 -38.15
CA LEU A 422 -11.13 13.98 -39.19
C LEU A 422 -10.53 13.58 -40.54
N GLU A 423 -11.11 12.57 -41.18
CA GLU A 423 -10.65 12.05 -42.47
C GLU A 423 -11.75 12.22 -43.54
N PRO A 424 -11.41 12.64 -44.76
CA PRO A 424 -12.38 12.70 -45.84
C PRO A 424 -12.68 11.29 -46.35
N MET A 425 -13.94 11.01 -46.66
CA MET A 425 -14.34 9.73 -47.26
C MET A 425 -14.14 9.73 -48.77
N THR A 426 -13.66 8.60 -49.30
CA THR A 426 -13.49 8.34 -50.74
C THR A 426 -14.06 6.98 -51.09
N LEU A 427 -14.27 6.72 -52.39
CA LEU A 427 -14.72 5.40 -52.89
C LEU A 427 -13.76 4.26 -52.51
N GLU A 428 -12.48 4.56 -52.35
CA GLU A 428 -11.42 3.60 -52.01
C GLU A 428 -11.30 3.35 -50.49
N ASN A 429 -12.03 4.10 -49.66
CA ASN A 429 -11.99 3.93 -48.21
C ASN A 429 -12.60 2.57 -47.80
N THR A 430 -11.93 1.86 -46.89
CA THR A 430 -12.34 0.53 -46.41
C THR A 430 -13.76 0.49 -45.83
N TYR A 431 -14.25 1.60 -45.28
CA TYR A 431 -15.58 1.69 -44.68
C TYR A 431 -16.70 2.11 -45.66
N ALA A 432 -16.35 2.50 -46.89
CA ALA A 432 -17.32 2.97 -47.88
C ALA A 432 -18.41 1.96 -48.23
N PRO A 433 -18.12 0.65 -48.48
CA PRO A 433 -19.15 -0.33 -48.79
C PRO A 433 -20.14 -0.52 -47.62
N TRP A 434 -19.61 -0.58 -46.39
CA TRP A 434 -20.45 -0.72 -45.20
C TRP A 434 -21.37 0.50 -45.00
N LEU A 435 -20.84 1.70 -45.20
CA LEU A 435 -21.62 2.94 -45.08
C LEU A 435 -22.75 2.99 -46.12
N GLN A 436 -22.48 2.54 -47.34
CA GLN A 436 -23.51 2.44 -48.38
C GLN A 436 -24.62 1.46 -47.97
N THR A 437 -24.26 0.24 -47.56
CA THR A 437 -25.23 -0.80 -47.15
C THR A 437 -26.11 -0.36 -45.98
N ILE A 438 -25.55 0.31 -44.96
CA ILE A 438 -26.36 0.74 -43.81
C ILE A 438 -27.31 1.89 -44.17
N ILE A 439 -26.94 2.75 -45.14
CA ILE A 439 -27.83 3.80 -45.66
C ILE A 439 -28.91 3.20 -46.56
N GLU A 440 -28.61 2.16 -47.35
CA GLU A 440 -29.60 1.39 -48.11
C GLU A 440 -30.64 0.76 -47.18
N GLU A 441 -30.18 0.11 -46.10
CA GLU A 441 -31.05 -0.50 -45.08
C GLU A 441 -31.91 0.56 -44.37
N PHE A 442 -31.30 1.67 -43.96
CA PHE A 442 -31.99 2.81 -43.37
C PHE A 442 -33.05 3.38 -44.31
N THR A 443 -32.73 3.56 -45.60
CA THR A 443 -33.63 4.14 -46.60
C THR A 443 -34.80 3.21 -46.89
N ALA A 444 -34.54 1.90 -47.02
CA ALA A 444 -35.58 0.89 -47.21
C ALA A 444 -36.54 0.83 -46.01
N GLU A 445 -36.03 0.94 -44.79
CA GLU A 445 -36.86 0.84 -43.58
C GLU A 445 -37.61 2.14 -43.27
N THR A 446 -37.00 3.30 -43.50
CA THR A 446 -37.57 4.60 -43.12
C THR A 446 -38.30 5.32 -44.26
N GLY A 447 -37.99 5.00 -45.51
CA GLY A 447 -38.43 5.74 -46.69
C GLY A 447 -37.81 7.14 -46.80
N SER A 448 -36.62 7.35 -46.22
CA SER A 448 -35.93 8.65 -46.19
C SER A 448 -35.61 9.18 -47.59
N GLU A 449 -36.01 10.43 -47.85
CA GLU A 449 -35.69 11.13 -49.11
C GLU A 449 -34.21 11.52 -49.19
N VAL A 450 -33.62 11.93 -48.05
CA VAL A 450 -32.19 12.28 -47.95
C VAL A 450 -31.33 11.05 -48.20
N GLY A 451 -31.65 9.92 -47.58
CA GLY A 451 -30.95 8.66 -47.80
C GLY A 451 -31.03 8.21 -49.26
N ALA A 452 -32.23 8.25 -49.85
CA ALA A 452 -32.42 7.92 -51.27
C ALA A 452 -31.62 8.84 -52.20
N TRP A 453 -31.58 10.14 -51.92
CA TRP A 453 -30.79 11.10 -52.70
C TRP A 453 -29.28 10.84 -52.60
N ILE A 454 -28.77 10.57 -51.39
CA ILE A 454 -27.34 10.22 -51.17
C ILE A 454 -26.97 8.96 -51.95
N LEU A 455 -27.83 7.93 -51.92
CA LEU A 455 -27.60 6.67 -52.65
C LEU A 455 -27.64 6.86 -54.16
N ASN A 456 -28.61 7.61 -54.68
CA ASN A 456 -28.71 7.90 -56.12
C ASN A 456 -27.53 8.72 -56.66
N THR A 457 -26.83 9.45 -55.79
CA THR A 457 -25.70 10.32 -56.14
C THR A 457 -24.39 9.85 -55.48
N TRP A 458 -24.30 8.58 -55.09
CA TRP A 458 -23.27 8.04 -54.20
C TRP A 458 -21.83 8.39 -54.60
N GLU A 459 -21.49 8.26 -55.88
CA GLU A 459 -20.15 8.57 -56.41
C GLU A 459 -19.69 10.01 -56.10
N THR A 460 -20.64 10.94 -56.02
CA THR A 460 -20.40 12.33 -55.64
C THR A 460 -20.59 12.58 -54.15
N SER A 461 -21.66 12.02 -53.57
CA SER A 461 -22.05 12.24 -52.18
C SER A 461 -21.04 11.67 -51.18
N ILE A 462 -20.33 10.59 -51.51
CA ILE A 462 -19.33 10.02 -50.62
C ILE A 462 -18.24 11.03 -50.21
N LYS A 463 -17.89 11.97 -51.08
CA LYS A 463 -16.89 13.02 -50.81
C LYS A 463 -17.36 14.04 -49.76
N GLY A 464 -18.66 14.11 -49.51
CA GLY A 464 -19.27 14.93 -48.45
C GLY A 464 -19.28 14.26 -47.08
N PHE A 465 -18.87 12.99 -46.96
CA PHE A 465 -18.74 12.34 -45.66
C PHE A 465 -17.38 12.62 -45.03
N ILE A 466 -17.42 12.93 -43.75
CA ILE A 466 -16.26 13.11 -42.89
C ILE A 466 -16.27 11.98 -41.86
N LEU A 467 -15.21 11.18 -41.86
CA LEU A 467 -14.98 10.12 -40.89
C LEU A 467 -14.31 10.72 -39.65
N VAL A 468 -14.95 10.53 -38.50
CA VAL A 468 -14.40 10.88 -37.19
C VAL A 468 -13.76 9.64 -36.60
N PHE A 469 -12.44 9.68 -36.42
CA PHE A 469 -11.65 8.52 -36.01
C PHE A 469 -10.83 8.82 -34.75
N PRO A 470 -11.08 8.13 -33.62
CA PRO A 470 -10.26 8.29 -32.43
C PRO A 470 -8.82 7.82 -32.64
N ARG A 471 -7.83 8.66 -32.30
CA ARG A 471 -6.39 8.40 -32.53
C ARG A 471 -5.91 7.11 -31.87
N ASP A 472 -6.30 6.88 -30.63
CA ASP A 472 -5.89 5.72 -29.85
C ASP A 472 -6.50 4.43 -30.37
N TYR A 473 -7.77 4.51 -30.79
CA TYR A 473 -8.45 3.40 -31.43
C TYR A 473 -7.78 3.02 -32.76
N LYS A 474 -7.39 4.01 -33.57
CA LYS A 474 -6.63 3.81 -34.81
C LYS A 474 -5.29 3.11 -34.53
N ARG A 475 -4.53 3.59 -33.53
CA ARG A 475 -3.27 2.95 -33.10
C ARG A 475 -3.48 1.51 -32.62
N ALA A 476 -4.55 1.25 -31.89
CA ALA A 476 -4.88 -0.09 -31.42
C ALA A 476 -5.19 -1.06 -32.57
N LEU A 477 -5.99 -0.64 -33.56
CA LEU A 477 -6.30 -1.46 -34.75
C LEU A 477 -5.04 -1.82 -35.53
N VAL A 478 -4.15 -0.85 -35.81
CA VAL A 478 -2.88 -1.11 -36.48
C VAL A 478 -2.00 -2.10 -35.70
N THR A 479 -1.97 -1.95 -34.37
CA THR A 479 -1.21 -2.87 -33.50
C THR A 479 -1.81 -4.29 -33.50
N MET A 480 -3.13 -4.42 -33.55
CA MET A 480 -3.83 -5.70 -33.64
C MET A 480 -3.58 -6.37 -34.99
N GLU A 481 -3.64 -5.62 -36.08
CA GLU A 481 -3.30 -6.10 -37.42
C GLU A 481 -1.84 -6.57 -37.47
N ALA A 482 -0.89 -5.78 -36.97
CA ALA A 482 0.51 -6.17 -36.90
C ALA A 482 0.74 -7.45 -36.05
N LYS A 483 0.04 -7.60 -34.91
CA LYS A 483 0.11 -8.82 -34.09
C LYS A 483 -0.50 -10.04 -34.79
N SER A 484 -1.56 -9.86 -35.58
CA SER A 484 -2.18 -10.96 -36.34
C SER A 484 -1.29 -11.49 -37.46
N VAL A 485 -0.45 -10.64 -38.06
CA VAL A 485 0.51 -11.01 -39.11
C VAL A 485 1.72 -11.78 -38.56
N VAL A 486 2.17 -11.48 -37.34
CA VAL A 486 3.32 -12.17 -36.71
C VAL A 486 2.98 -13.59 -36.23
N HIS A 487 1.70 -13.92 -36.05
CA HIS A 487 1.29 -15.22 -35.51
C HIS A 487 1.14 -16.35 -36.54
N ASN A 488 1.51 -16.14 -37.81
CA ASN A 488 1.47 -17.18 -38.84
C ASN A 488 2.86 -17.46 -39.49
N PRO A 489 3.77 -18.19 -38.83
CA PRO A 489 4.98 -18.68 -39.48
C PRO A 489 5.03 -20.21 -39.53
N LEU A 490 4.12 -20.87 -40.26
CA LEU A 490 4.30 -22.23 -40.79
C LEU A 490 3.35 -22.44 -41.99
N ASP A 491 3.83 -22.10 -43.19
CA ASP A 491 3.60 -22.89 -44.41
C ASP A 491 4.33 -22.24 -45.59
N ASN A 492 5.61 -22.59 -45.72
CA ASN A 492 6.33 -22.49 -46.99
C ASN A 492 6.80 -23.90 -47.34
N ASN A 493 5.92 -24.68 -47.96
CA ASN A 493 6.32 -25.79 -48.82
C ASN A 493 5.48 -25.76 -50.09
N HIS A 494 6.19 -25.62 -51.22
CA HIS A 494 5.65 -25.66 -52.56
C HIS A 494 4.75 -26.87 -52.80
N VAL A 495 3.46 -26.63 -53.05
CA VAL A 495 2.61 -27.53 -53.82
C VAL A 495 1.83 -26.68 -54.83
N GLN A 496 1.92 -27.06 -56.10
CA GLN A 496 1.23 -26.42 -57.21
C GLN A 496 -0.29 -26.40 -56.99
N VAL A 497 -0.89 -25.22 -57.04
CA VAL A 497 -2.34 -25.03 -56.98
C VAL A 497 -2.90 -25.17 -58.39
N ASN A 498 -3.61 -26.28 -58.63
CA ASN A 498 -4.67 -26.31 -59.65
C ASN A 498 -6.00 -25.90 -58.98
N SER A 499 -6.74 -25.08 -59.71
CA SER A 499 -7.99 -24.40 -59.36
C SER A 499 -9.14 -25.34 -58.98
N LEU A 500 -9.99 -24.91 -58.02
CA LEU A 500 -11.48 -24.95 -58.00
C LEU A 500 -12.04 -24.63 -56.58
N PRO A 501 -13.34 -24.30 -56.41
CA PRO A 501 -13.80 -23.14 -55.63
C PRO A 501 -14.15 -23.39 -54.16
N VAL A 502 -14.11 -22.29 -53.41
CA VAL A 502 -14.45 -22.16 -51.98
C VAL A 502 -15.95 -22.39 -51.75
N THR A 503 -16.27 -23.31 -50.85
CA THR A 503 -17.57 -23.37 -50.14
C THR A 503 -17.31 -23.22 -48.63
N PRO A 504 -18.15 -22.49 -47.88
CA PRO A 504 -17.93 -22.25 -46.45
C PRO A 504 -18.58 -23.34 -45.59
N ILE A 505 -17.83 -23.92 -44.66
CA ILE A 505 -18.35 -24.78 -43.57
C ILE A 505 -17.58 -24.44 -42.26
N PRO A 506 -18.09 -24.75 -41.05
CA PRO A 506 -18.53 -23.76 -40.06
C PRO A 506 -17.70 -23.78 -38.76
N VAL A 507 -17.92 -22.77 -37.91
CA VAL A 507 -17.24 -22.57 -36.63
C VAL A 507 -17.70 -23.61 -35.60
N PHE A 508 -16.81 -24.53 -35.22
CA PHE A 508 -17.01 -25.46 -34.10
C PHE A 508 -16.49 -24.87 -32.78
N TRP A 509 -17.36 -24.86 -31.77
CA TRP A 509 -17.07 -24.53 -30.38
C TRP A 509 -16.38 -25.70 -29.69
N PHE A 510 -15.17 -25.51 -29.14
CA PHE A 510 -14.50 -26.53 -28.33
C PHE A 510 -14.97 -26.50 -26.87
N HIS A 511 -15.44 -27.66 -26.41
CA HIS A 511 -15.70 -27.97 -24.99
C HIS A 511 -14.39 -28.29 -24.26
N ASN A 512 -14.32 -27.82 -23.00
CA ASN A 512 -13.33 -28.19 -22.00
C ASN A 512 -13.37 -29.70 -21.70
N ASN A 513 -12.21 -30.35 -21.77
CA ASN A 513 -11.82 -31.48 -20.91
C ASN A 513 -10.34 -31.82 -21.16
N PHE A 514 -9.46 -31.48 -20.23
CA PHE A 514 -8.13 -32.09 -20.15
C PHE A 514 -7.72 -32.32 -18.68
N THR A 515 -7.46 -33.59 -18.38
CA THR A 515 -6.86 -34.10 -17.15
C THR A 515 -5.32 -33.98 -17.21
N PRO A 516 -4.61 -33.97 -16.06
CA PRO A 516 -3.19 -33.63 -16.03
C PRO A 516 -2.31 -34.89 -16.06
N THR A 517 -1.44 -35.02 -17.05
CA THR A 517 -0.28 -35.91 -16.95
C THR A 517 0.95 -35.32 -17.65
N HIS A 518 2.01 -35.18 -16.86
CA HIS A 518 3.43 -35.03 -17.23
C HIS A 518 3.85 -33.88 -18.16
N LEU A 519 4.35 -32.78 -17.56
CA LEU A 519 5.21 -31.81 -18.23
C LEU A 519 6.65 -31.93 -17.74
N ARG A 520 7.53 -32.37 -18.64
CA ARG A 520 8.98 -32.24 -18.56
C ARG A 520 9.36 -30.78 -18.81
N VAL A 521 10.26 -30.28 -17.97
CA VAL A 521 10.91 -28.97 -18.08
C VAL A 521 11.70 -28.89 -19.38
N VAL A 522 11.41 -27.90 -20.22
CA VAL A 522 12.28 -27.47 -21.33
C VAL A 522 12.49 -25.96 -21.23
N SER A 523 13.75 -25.58 -21.43
CA SER A 523 14.43 -24.32 -21.18
C SER A 523 13.78 -23.04 -21.72
N PHE A 524 13.97 -21.97 -20.93
CA PHE A 524 13.62 -20.58 -21.20
C PHE A 524 14.13 -20.06 -22.56
N VAL A 525 13.21 -19.55 -23.39
CA VAL A 525 13.50 -18.61 -24.47
C VAL A 525 13.11 -17.21 -23.98
N GLN A 526 14.07 -16.29 -24.01
CA GLN A 526 13.88 -14.88 -23.68
C GLN A 526 12.88 -14.24 -24.66
N VAL A 527 11.67 -13.95 -24.18
CA VAL A 527 10.69 -13.13 -24.91
C VAL A 527 11.06 -11.66 -24.74
N LYS A 528 11.31 -10.98 -25.87
CA LYS A 528 11.60 -9.54 -25.92
C LYS A 528 10.37 -8.75 -25.45
N ARG A 529 10.57 -7.86 -24.47
CA ARG A 529 9.53 -6.98 -23.90
C ARG A 529 8.91 -6.09 -24.98
N VAL A 530 7.59 -6.04 -25.04
CA VAL A 530 6.83 -5.01 -25.77
C VAL A 530 6.58 -3.88 -24.79
N ASN A 531 7.04 -2.67 -25.11
CA ASN A 531 6.84 -1.48 -24.28
C ASN A 531 5.40 -0.93 -24.43
N ASP A 532 4.88 -0.37 -23.34
CA ASP A 532 3.54 0.22 -23.24
C ASP A 532 3.57 1.71 -23.67
N ILE A 533 2.42 2.25 -24.03
CA ILE A 533 2.25 3.57 -24.67
C ILE A 533 2.58 4.74 -23.72
N GLU A 534 2.56 4.53 -22.40
CA GLU A 534 2.94 5.54 -21.40
C GLU A 534 4.46 5.80 -21.36
N ASP A 535 5.28 4.88 -21.87
CA ASP A 535 6.75 5.06 -21.96
C ASP A 535 7.17 6.00 -23.10
N PHE A 536 6.27 6.31 -24.06
CA PHE A 536 6.59 7.08 -25.26
C PHE A 536 6.48 8.60 -25.10
N VAL A 537 5.79 9.09 -24.06
CA VAL A 537 5.48 10.52 -23.89
C VAL A 537 6.67 11.31 -23.29
N ARG A 538 7.77 10.64 -22.89
CA ARG A 538 8.91 11.31 -22.25
C ARG A 538 10.02 11.78 -23.18
N THR A 539 10.00 11.45 -24.47
CA THR A 539 11.09 11.82 -25.38
C THR A 539 10.67 12.94 -26.32
N ASN A 540 10.84 14.18 -25.90
CA ASN A 540 10.95 15.31 -26.83
C ASN A 540 12.36 15.29 -27.44
N PRO A 541 12.55 15.14 -28.76
CA PRO A 541 13.87 15.11 -29.38
C PRO A 541 14.29 16.53 -29.76
N SER A 542 14.81 17.29 -28.80
CA SER A 542 15.57 18.50 -29.10
C SER A 542 16.60 18.80 -28.02
N CYS A 543 17.72 18.07 -28.03
CA CYS A 543 19.05 18.56 -27.62
C CYS A 543 20.09 17.44 -27.76
N SER A 544 21.24 17.83 -28.32
CA SER A 544 22.58 17.20 -28.38
C SER A 544 22.86 15.84 -27.69
N PRO A 545 23.76 15.01 -28.26
CA PRO A 545 24.08 13.69 -27.70
C PRO A 545 24.69 13.81 -26.30
N PRO A 546 24.28 12.98 -25.33
CA PRO A 546 24.86 13.00 -23.99
C PRO A 546 26.26 12.36 -24.00
N SER A 547 27.16 12.97 -23.23
CA SER A 547 28.50 12.46 -22.91
C SER A 547 28.44 11.25 -21.97
N GLU A 548 29.50 10.43 -21.95
CA GLU A 548 29.81 9.17 -21.20
C GLU A 548 29.49 9.06 -19.68
N LYS A 549 28.45 9.71 -19.16
CA LYS A 549 27.91 9.50 -17.80
C LYS A 549 26.39 9.37 -17.82
N ASP A 550 25.87 8.53 -18.70
CA ASP A 550 24.48 8.09 -18.63
C ASP A 550 24.31 7.17 -17.42
N ALA A 551 23.95 7.78 -16.28
CA ALA A 551 23.47 7.04 -15.13
C ALA A 551 22.21 6.28 -15.57
N GLU A 552 22.29 4.95 -15.61
CA GLU A 552 21.18 4.03 -15.90
C GLU A 552 19.86 4.59 -15.32
N GLU A 553 18.85 4.83 -16.16
CA GLU A 553 17.56 5.36 -15.71
C GLU A 553 16.85 4.28 -14.87
N LEU A 554 17.01 4.38 -13.55
CA LEU A 554 16.48 3.39 -12.60
C LEU A 554 14.97 3.60 -12.39
N ASP A 555 14.21 2.51 -12.37
CA ASP A 555 12.77 2.53 -12.11
C ASP A 555 12.48 2.53 -10.61
N LYS A 556 12.08 3.68 -10.08
CA LYS A 556 11.67 3.85 -8.67
C LYS A 556 10.34 3.18 -8.36
N LEU A 557 9.39 3.22 -9.30
CA LEU A 557 8.00 2.82 -9.08
C LEU A 557 7.88 1.31 -8.90
N HIS A 558 8.63 0.55 -9.71
CA HIS A 558 8.71 -0.92 -9.64
C HIS A 558 10.03 -1.42 -9.05
N GLY A 559 10.80 -0.55 -8.38
CA GLY A 559 12.16 -0.88 -7.92
C GLY A 559 12.21 -2.10 -7.01
N PHE A 560 11.22 -2.28 -6.13
CA PHE A 560 11.10 -3.44 -5.24
C PHE A 560 10.78 -4.76 -5.95
N VAL A 561 10.31 -4.71 -7.19
CA VAL A 561 10.06 -5.88 -8.04
C VAL A 561 11.27 -6.15 -8.94
N ARG A 562 11.85 -5.10 -9.52
CA ARG A 562 12.93 -5.20 -10.51
C ARG A 562 14.29 -5.48 -9.90
N TYR A 563 14.56 -4.93 -8.71
CA TYR A 563 15.88 -5.02 -8.08
C TYR A 563 15.86 -5.96 -6.88
N ALA A 564 16.75 -6.95 -6.91
CA ALA A 564 16.97 -7.84 -5.78
C ALA A 564 17.70 -7.12 -4.64
N ARG A 565 17.53 -7.63 -3.41
CA ARG A 565 18.29 -7.14 -2.25
C ARG A 565 19.77 -7.50 -2.41
N HIS A 566 20.65 -6.52 -2.30
CA HIS A 566 22.07 -6.77 -2.18
C HIS A 566 22.38 -7.18 -0.72
N LYS A 567 22.65 -8.47 -0.49
CA LYS A 567 22.74 -9.05 0.86
C LYS A 567 24.09 -8.84 1.55
N ASN A 568 25.17 -8.69 0.79
CA ASN A 568 26.52 -8.60 1.36
C ASN A 568 26.88 -7.14 1.65
N ALA A 569 26.92 -6.79 2.93
CA ALA A 569 27.42 -5.49 3.41
C ALA A 569 28.89 -5.54 3.85
N TYR A 570 29.48 -6.75 3.89
CA TYR A 570 30.80 -7.00 4.45
C TYR A 570 31.81 -7.44 3.38
N ARG A 571 33.09 -7.18 3.65
CA ARG A 571 34.23 -7.72 2.92
C ARG A 571 34.20 -9.26 2.92
N PRO A 572 34.79 -9.92 1.91
CA PRO A 572 34.94 -11.38 1.89
C PRO A 572 35.53 -11.93 3.19
N VAL A 573 35.04 -13.09 3.61
CA VAL A 573 35.39 -13.67 4.93
C VAL A 573 36.88 -14.04 4.96
N GLU A 574 37.40 -14.54 3.84
CA GLU A 574 38.79 -14.96 3.63
C GLU A 574 39.78 -13.82 3.85
N GLU A 575 39.40 -12.58 3.49
CA GLU A 575 40.24 -11.39 3.64
C GLU A 575 40.21 -10.89 5.08
N ARG A 576 39.01 -10.70 5.64
CA ARG A 576 38.81 -9.99 6.93
C ARG A 576 39.21 -10.78 8.18
N VAL A 577 39.40 -12.10 8.10
CA VAL A 577 39.85 -12.93 9.23
C VAL A 577 41.30 -12.63 9.62
N ASN A 578 42.10 -12.06 8.71
CA ASN A 578 43.53 -11.86 8.89
C ASN A 578 43.92 -10.42 9.31
N ASP A 579 42.95 -9.52 9.48
CA ASP A 579 43.19 -8.12 9.84
C ASP A 579 42.19 -7.59 10.89
N TRP A 580 42.49 -6.40 11.42
CA TRP A 580 41.64 -5.68 12.38
C TRP A 580 40.89 -4.49 11.73
N ALA A 581 40.94 -4.37 10.40
CA ALA A 581 40.27 -3.30 9.68
C ALA A 581 38.75 -3.53 9.63
N GLU A 582 38.01 -2.48 9.32
CA GLU A 582 36.55 -2.52 9.31
C GLU A 582 35.99 -3.61 8.38
N VAL A 583 35.03 -4.40 8.85
CA VAL A 583 34.43 -5.49 8.06
C VAL A 583 33.50 -4.99 6.96
N TYR A 584 33.04 -3.75 7.02
CA TYR A 584 32.09 -3.17 6.08
C TYR A 584 32.74 -2.87 4.70
N ASP A 585 32.09 -3.30 3.62
CA ASP A 585 32.56 -3.01 2.25
C ASP A 585 31.94 -1.71 1.73
N HIS A 586 32.63 -0.60 2.02
CA HIS A 586 32.28 0.73 1.54
C HIS A 586 32.12 0.82 0.01
N SER A 587 32.98 0.10 -0.72
CA SER A 587 33.10 0.23 -2.17
C SER A 587 31.98 -0.53 -2.90
N GLY A 588 31.69 -1.76 -2.47
CA GLY A 588 30.63 -2.59 -3.06
C GLY A 588 29.25 -2.03 -2.74
N VAL A 589 29.01 -1.61 -1.50
CA VAL A 589 27.71 -1.07 -1.09
C VAL A 589 27.35 0.22 -1.84
N ARG A 590 28.32 1.12 -2.06
CA ARG A 590 28.08 2.39 -2.77
C ARG A 590 27.66 2.19 -4.24
N LYS A 591 28.15 1.14 -4.91
CA LYS A 591 27.80 0.84 -6.31
C LYS A 591 26.30 0.51 -6.48
N GLU A 592 25.73 -0.20 -5.51
CA GLU A 592 24.34 -0.66 -5.57
C GLU A 592 23.35 0.26 -4.82
N LEU A 593 23.84 1.33 -4.18
CA LEU A 593 23.06 2.09 -3.21
C LEU A 593 21.79 2.70 -3.80
N ARG A 594 21.87 3.29 -5.01
CA ARG A 594 20.71 3.86 -5.69
C ARG A 594 19.67 2.80 -6.06
N LYS A 595 20.10 1.61 -6.49
CA LYS A 595 19.22 0.47 -6.76
C LYS A 595 18.53 -0.01 -5.49
N GLN A 596 19.26 -0.07 -4.38
CA GLN A 596 18.66 -0.45 -3.09
C GLN A 596 17.69 0.63 -2.55
N ALA A 597 18.01 1.92 -2.72
CA ALA A 597 17.12 3.02 -2.39
C ALA A 597 15.83 3.02 -3.25
N ALA A 598 15.93 2.59 -4.51
CA ALA A 598 14.78 2.44 -5.41
C ALA A 598 13.76 1.40 -4.90
N ARG A 599 14.18 0.43 -4.09
CA ARG A 599 13.30 -0.60 -3.51
C ARG A 599 12.37 -0.03 -2.43
N CYS A 600 12.64 1.15 -1.88
CA CYS A 600 11.72 1.80 -0.95
C CYS A 600 10.42 2.17 -1.66
N MET A 601 9.32 1.57 -1.19
CA MET A 601 7.96 1.77 -1.72
C MET A 601 7.37 3.14 -1.36
N ASP A 602 7.99 3.89 -0.44
CA ASP A 602 7.47 5.15 0.12
C ASP A 602 6.01 4.95 0.58
N CYS A 603 5.90 4.15 1.66
CA CYS A 603 4.63 3.63 2.16
C CYS A 603 3.83 4.73 2.86
N GLY A 604 2.50 4.73 2.69
CA GLY A 604 1.61 5.65 3.40
C GLY A 604 1.67 5.57 4.94
N VAL A 605 2.12 4.44 5.49
CA VAL A 605 2.45 4.28 6.92
C VAL A 605 3.85 3.65 7.03
N PRO A 606 4.92 4.45 7.24
CA PRO A 606 6.29 3.93 7.25
C PRO A 606 6.64 3.31 8.61
N PHE A 607 6.37 2.02 8.79
CA PHE A 607 6.72 1.29 10.01
C PHE A 607 8.22 1.30 10.33
N CYS A 608 9.08 1.44 9.31
CA CYS A 608 10.52 1.63 9.52
C CYS A 608 10.86 2.89 10.35
N GLN A 609 10.03 3.94 10.31
CA GLN A 609 10.16 5.18 11.10
C GLN A 609 9.44 5.09 12.46
N SER A 610 8.62 4.08 12.69
CA SER A 610 7.88 3.95 13.95
C SER A 610 8.78 3.45 15.10
N TYR A 611 8.29 3.55 16.33
CA TYR A 611 9.01 3.09 17.54
C TYR A 611 9.44 1.62 17.47
N VAL A 612 8.66 0.76 16.79
CA VAL A 612 9.00 -0.66 16.59
C VAL A 612 10.06 -0.88 15.49
N GLY A 613 10.25 0.09 14.60
CA GLY A 613 11.26 0.07 13.54
C GLY A 613 12.52 0.82 13.92
N CYS A 614 12.47 2.15 13.96
CA CYS A 614 13.62 2.98 14.32
C CYS A 614 13.31 3.69 15.64
N PRO A 615 14.01 3.37 16.75
CA PRO A 615 13.79 4.04 18.02
C PRO A 615 13.99 5.56 18.01
N LEU A 616 14.81 6.06 17.09
CA LEU A 616 15.03 7.49 16.85
C LEU A 616 13.88 8.16 16.11
N GLY A 617 13.05 7.38 15.42
CA GLY A 617 12.06 7.92 14.49
C GLY A 617 12.71 8.55 13.26
N ASN A 618 13.80 7.97 12.74
CA ASN A 618 14.51 8.50 11.57
C ASN A 618 13.59 8.66 10.36
N LEU A 619 13.82 9.72 9.58
CA LEU A 619 13.07 10.06 8.36
C LEU A 619 13.46 9.17 7.16
N ILE A 620 13.41 7.85 7.36
CA ILE A 620 13.95 6.83 6.45
C ILE A 620 13.42 6.95 5.02
N PRO A 621 12.10 7.08 4.78
CA PRO A 621 11.60 7.24 3.41
C PRO A 621 12.18 8.48 2.71
N ASN A 622 12.32 9.58 3.44
CA ASN A 622 12.76 10.88 2.88
C ASN A 622 14.21 10.81 2.40
N TRP A 623 15.15 10.42 3.28
CA TRP A 623 16.55 10.38 2.87
C TRP A 623 16.85 9.23 1.89
N ASN A 624 16.05 8.14 1.89
CA ASN A 624 16.15 7.12 0.84
C ASN A 624 15.78 7.68 -0.54
N ASP A 625 14.73 8.50 -0.61
CA ASP A 625 14.33 9.12 -1.87
C ASP A 625 15.37 10.14 -2.35
N LEU A 626 15.92 10.94 -1.44
CA LEU A 626 17.00 11.88 -1.74
C LEU A 626 18.27 11.17 -2.26
N VAL A 627 18.65 10.04 -1.65
CA VAL A 627 19.76 9.19 -2.16
C VAL A 627 19.45 8.65 -3.56
N PHE A 628 18.22 8.19 -3.81
CA PHE A 628 17.81 7.73 -5.14
C PHE A 628 17.97 8.84 -6.20
N ASN A 629 17.58 10.07 -5.84
CA ASN A 629 17.68 11.29 -6.65
C ASN A 629 19.08 11.91 -6.72
N ASN A 630 20.12 11.26 -6.15
CA ASN A 630 21.49 11.77 -6.04
C ASN A 630 21.64 13.09 -5.25
N ASP A 631 20.66 13.48 -4.43
CA ASP A 631 20.75 14.64 -3.54
C ASP A 631 21.30 14.25 -2.17
N TRP A 632 22.60 13.98 -2.14
CA TRP A 632 23.31 13.52 -0.95
C TRP A 632 23.37 14.55 0.18
N HIS A 633 23.44 15.85 -0.16
CA HIS A 633 23.53 16.90 0.83
C HIS A 633 22.20 17.04 1.60
N SER A 634 21.08 17.09 0.88
CA SER A 634 19.76 17.10 1.54
C SER A 634 19.49 15.80 2.29
N ALA A 635 19.93 14.64 1.76
CA ALA A 635 19.81 13.35 2.46
C ALA A 635 20.54 13.38 3.81
N HIS A 636 21.74 13.96 3.84
CA HIS A 636 22.53 14.15 5.05
C HIS A 636 21.83 15.07 6.05
N LEU A 637 21.33 16.23 5.62
CA LEU A 637 20.59 17.15 6.48
C LEU A 637 19.34 16.49 7.08
N ALA A 638 18.57 15.75 6.26
CA ALA A 638 17.39 15.04 6.71
C ALA A 638 17.73 13.93 7.74
N LEU A 639 18.88 13.27 7.60
CA LEU A 639 19.36 12.25 8.54
C LEU A 639 19.78 12.87 9.89
N LEU A 640 20.45 14.02 9.87
CA LEU A 640 20.89 14.73 11.09
C LEU A 640 19.74 15.33 11.90
N GLN A 641 18.55 15.51 11.31
CA GLN A 641 17.38 16.00 12.06
C GLN A 641 16.97 15.07 13.21
N THR A 642 17.24 13.77 13.07
CA THR A 642 16.79 12.74 14.03
C THR A 642 17.92 11.91 14.61
N ASN A 643 19.11 11.91 13.99
CA ASN A 643 20.25 11.13 14.44
C ASN A 643 21.51 11.98 14.59
N ASN A 644 22.05 12.04 15.82
CA ASN A 644 23.30 12.72 16.11
C ASN A 644 24.52 12.03 15.48
N PHE A 645 24.52 10.69 15.42
CA PHE A 645 25.69 9.89 15.04
C PHE A 645 25.37 8.78 14.02
N PRO A 646 24.91 9.14 12.82
CA PRO A 646 24.58 8.17 11.77
C PRO A 646 25.77 7.29 11.37
N GLU A 647 27.00 7.76 11.52
CA GLU A 647 28.20 6.96 11.26
C GLU A 647 28.40 5.81 12.25
N PHE A 648 27.89 5.92 13.49
CA PHE A 648 27.96 4.85 14.49
C PHE A 648 26.80 3.89 14.28
N THR A 649 25.58 4.41 14.20
CA THR A 649 24.36 3.60 14.06
C THR A 649 24.36 2.80 12.76
N GLY A 650 24.83 3.38 11.64
CA GLY A 650 24.98 2.68 10.36
C GLY A 650 25.94 1.49 10.40
N ARG A 651 26.84 1.40 11.39
CA ARG A 651 27.81 0.30 11.55
C ARG A 651 27.36 -0.72 12.57
N VAL A 652 26.94 -0.25 13.76
CA VAL A 652 26.75 -1.11 14.93
C VAL A 652 25.29 -1.49 15.19
N CYS A 653 24.33 -0.74 14.65
CA CYS A 653 22.92 -1.04 14.86
C CYS A 653 22.54 -2.38 14.22
N PRO A 654 21.69 -3.21 14.86
CA PRO A 654 21.20 -4.44 14.26
C PRO A 654 20.09 -4.19 13.20
N ALA A 655 19.74 -2.93 12.94
CA ALA A 655 18.75 -2.51 11.94
C ALA A 655 17.30 -3.00 12.17
N PRO A 656 16.67 -2.69 13.33
CA PRO A 656 15.25 -2.97 13.57
C PRO A 656 14.32 -2.33 12.53
N CYS A 657 14.76 -1.23 11.92
CA CYS A 657 14.06 -0.55 10.84
C CYS A 657 13.89 -1.41 9.57
N GLU A 658 14.85 -2.30 9.27
CA GLU A 658 14.76 -3.23 8.15
C GLU A 658 13.79 -4.38 8.46
N ALA A 659 13.78 -4.86 9.70
CA ALA A 659 12.85 -5.88 10.17
C ALA A 659 11.39 -5.40 10.18
N ALA A 660 11.17 -4.12 10.51
CA ALA A 660 9.86 -3.46 10.48
C ALA A 660 9.50 -2.87 9.09
N CYS A 661 10.36 -3.05 8.07
CA CYS A 661 10.08 -2.56 6.73
C CYS A 661 8.82 -3.24 6.18
N VAL A 662 7.86 -2.45 5.68
CA VAL A 662 6.61 -2.98 5.12
C VAL A 662 6.86 -3.88 3.90
N LEU A 663 7.92 -3.62 3.12
CA LEU A 663 8.32 -4.50 2.03
C LEU A 663 8.66 -5.91 2.54
N GLY A 664 9.19 -6.01 3.77
CA GLY A 664 9.56 -7.22 4.49
C GLY A 664 8.42 -8.24 4.66
N LEU A 665 7.16 -7.84 4.47
CA LEU A 665 6.00 -8.74 4.50
C LEU A 665 5.98 -9.68 3.28
N ASN A 666 6.34 -9.18 2.10
CA ASN A 666 6.16 -9.90 0.83
C ASN A 666 7.46 -10.10 0.05
N SER A 667 8.54 -9.40 0.44
CA SER A 667 9.84 -9.46 -0.22
C SER A 667 10.94 -9.03 0.76
N ASP A 668 12.20 -9.16 0.33
CA ASP A 668 13.34 -8.73 1.14
C ASP A 668 13.28 -7.21 1.42
N ALA A 669 13.54 -6.81 2.67
CA ALA A 669 13.53 -5.41 3.09
C ALA A 669 14.53 -4.52 2.32
N VAL A 670 14.33 -3.20 2.41
CA VAL A 670 15.30 -2.18 1.95
C VAL A 670 16.55 -2.23 2.85
N THR A 671 17.74 -2.04 2.29
CA THR A 671 19.01 -2.00 3.05
C THR A 671 19.23 -0.63 3.71
N ILE A 672 18.34 -0.27 4.64
CA ILE A 672 18.27 1.02 5.34
C ILE A 672 19.60 1.31 6.07
N LYS A 673 20.17 0.33 6.78
CA LYS A 673 21.41 0.51 7.55
C LYS A 673 22.59 0.89 6.65
N ASN A 674 22.70 0.23 5.50
CA ASN A 674 23.76 0.47 4.52
C ASN A 674 23.65 1.87 3.91
N ILE A 675 22.43 2.32 3.63
CA ILE A 675 22.17 3.66 3.08
C ILE A 675 22.50 4.73 4.11
N GLU A 676 22.11 4.55 5.38
CA GLU A 676 22.47 5.44 6.50
C GLU A 676 23.98 5.60 6.63
N CYS A 677 24.73 4.48 6.66
CA CYS A 677 26.18 4.47 6.74
C CYS A 677 26.83 5.23 5.56
N ALA A 678 26.34 4.96 4.34
CA ALA A 678 26.86 5.60 3.13
C ALA A 678 26.60 7.12 3.09
N ILE A 679 25.44 7.59 3.54
CA ILE A 679 25.15 9.03 3.67
C ILE A 679 26.14 9.69 4.62
N ALA A 680 26.33 9.09 5.81
CA ALA A 680 27.22 9.63 6.84
C ALA A 680 28.66 9.75 6.34
N ASP A 681 29.20 8.68 5.75
CA ASP A 681 30.58 8.68 5.26
C ASP A 681 30.77 9.64 4.08
N LYS A 682 29.78 9.74 3.18
CA LYS A 682 29.82 10.71 2.09
C LYS A 682 29.84 12.16 2.62
N ALA A 683 29.06 12.46 3.66
CA ALA A 683 29.02 13.79 4.26
C ALA A 683 30.37 14.18 4.90
N TRP A 684 31.04 13.23 5.56
CA TRP A 684 32.40 13.43 6.07
C TRP A 684 33.42 13.64 4.94
N GLU A 685 33.37 12.84 3.87
CA GLU A 685 34.26 12.98 2.71
C GLU A 685 34.11 14.32 1.97
N GLN A 686 32.88 14.84 1.89
CA GLN A 686 32.60 16.13 1.26
C GLN A 686 32.82 17.32 2.19
N GLY A 687 33.15 17.09 3.46
CA GLY A 687 33.38 18.15 4.45
C GLY A 687 32.10 18.89 4.85
N TRP A 688 30.93 18.27 4.80
CA TRP A 688 29.67 18.90 5.25
C TRP A 688 29.53 18.92 6.78
N ILE A 689 30.20 17.98 7.46
CA ILE A 689 30.24 17.87 8.91
C ILE A 689 31.52 18.56 9.40
N GLN A 690 31.39 19.80 9.88
CA GLN A 690 32.51 20.62 10.37
C GLN A 690 32.07 21.46 11.57
N ALA A 691 33.04 21.94 12.35
CA ALA A 691 32.74 22.80 13.50
C ALA A 691 32.11 24.11 13.02
N GLY A 692 31.06 24.58 13.72
CA GLY A 692 30.38 25.84 13.41
C GLY A 692 29.45 25.84 12.17
N THR A 693 29.29 24.71 11.46
CA THR A 693 28.28 24.59 10.39
C THR A 693 26.87 24.33 10.92
N GLU A 694 26.76 23.89 12.17
CA GLU A 694 25.48 23.66 12.84
C GLU A 694 24.96 24.97 13.47
N GLN A 695 23.65 25.23 13.36
CA GLN A 695 23.01 26.38 14.00
C GLN A 695 22.95 26.17 15.52
N LEU A 696 24.01 26.54 16.22
CA LEU A 696 24.00 26.66 17.68
C LEU A 696 23.12 27.85 18.07
N ARG A 697 22.25 27.68 19.06
CA ARG A 697 21.62 28.83 19.71
C ARG A 697 22.68 29.70 20.39
N GLY A 698 22.34 30.96 20.62
CA GLY A 698 23.13 31.82 21.50
C GLY A 698 23.28 31.19 22.90
N PRO A 699 24.37 31.52 23.63
CA PRO A 699 24.66 30.91 24.92
C PRO A 699 23.54 31.18 25.93
N THR A 700 23.06 30.13 26.61
CA THR A 700 21.99 30.22 27.61
C THR A 700 22.50 30.61 29.00
N GLY A 701 23.81 30.47 29.23
CA GLY A 701 24.45 30.66 30.54
C GLY A 701 24.21 29.53 31.54
N ARG A 702 23.54 28.44 31.14
CA ARG A 702 23.30 27.26 31.99
C ARG A 702 24.43 26.25 31.84
N ARG A 703 24.87 25.67 32.95
CA ARG A 703 25.93 24.65 33.00
C ARG A 703 25.33 23.27 33.23
N VAL A 704 25.64 22.31 32.38
CA VAL A 704 25.12 20.94 32.48
C VAL A 704 26.27 19.93 32.56
N ALA A 705 26.23 19.05 33.55
CA ALA A 705 27.13 17.90 33.66
C ALA A 705 26.48 16.65 33.09
N ILE A 706 27.22 15.91 32.27
CA ILE A 706 26.82 14.62 31.74
C ILE A 706 27.81 13.58 32.24
N VAL A 707 27.35 12.66 33.09
CA VAL A 707 28.19 11.64 33.70
C VAL A 707 28.12 10.35 32.87
N GLY A 708 29.21 10.05 32.18
CA GLY A 708 29.37 8.92 31.25
C GLY A 708 29.44 9.37 29.79
N SER A 709 30.46 8.89 29.06
CA SER A 709 30.70 9.24 27.64
C SER A 709 30.27 8.17 26.64
N GLY A 710 29.33 7.30 27.02
CA GLY A 710 28.70 6.36 26.08
C GLY A 710 27.78 7.06 25.06
N PRO A 711 27.14 6.31 24.15
CA PRO A 711 26.28 6.88 23.11
C PRO A 711 25.22 7.87 23.63
N ALA A 712 24.52 7.52 24.71
CA ALA A 712 23.53 8.37 25.36
C ALA A 712 24.13 9.67 25.92
N GLY A 713 25.29 9.58 26.57
CA GLY A 713 25.98 10.75 27.10
C GLY A 713 26.44 11.69 25.99
N LEU A 714 27.06 11.16 24.94
CA LEU A 714 27.53 11.97 23.82
C LEU A 714 26.38 12.60 23.03
N ALA A 715 25.28 11.89 22.81
CA ALA A 715 24.13 12.41 22.09
C ALA A 715 23.42 13.50 22.90
N CYS A 716 23.26 13.29 24.21
CA CYS A 716 22.74 14.30 25.12
C CYS A 716 23.64 15.55 25.13
N ALA A 717 24.96 15.36 25.13
CA ALA A 717 25.92 16.46 25.09
C ALA A 717 25.82 17.28 23.81
N ASP A 718 25.75 16.61 22.66
CA ASP A 718 25.62 17.26 21.35
C ASP A 718 24.32 18.08 21.25
N GLN A 719 23.19 17.52 21.67
CA GLN A 719 21.89 18.21 21.65
C GLN A 719 21.87 19.41 22.61
N LEU A 720 22.33 19.26 23.86
CA LEU A 720 22.33 20.37 24.82
C LEU A 720 23.30 21.48 24.43
N ASN A 721 24.44 21.13 23.82
CA ASN A 721 25.36 22.12 23.25
C ASN A 721 24.70 22.89 22.11
N LYS A 722 23.94 22.21 21.24
CA LYS A 722 23.12 22.85 20.18
C LYS A 722 22.05 23.79 20.71
N ALA A 723 21.47 23.47 21.88
CA ALA A 723 20.55 24.36 22.58
C ALA A 723 21.22 25.60 23.21
N GLY A 724 22.55 25.67 23.23
CA GLY A 724 23.33 26.82 23.73
C GLY A 724 23.80 26.67 25.18
N HIS A 725 23.65 25.48 25.79
CA HIS A 725 24.11 25.21 27.16
C HIS A 725 25.61 24.92 27.20
N GLU A 726 26.25 25.27 28.32
CA GLU A 726 27.64 24.91 28.58
C GLU A 726 27.72 23.48 29.12
N VAL A 727 28.15 22.54 28.27
CA VAL A 727 28.13 21.11 28.58
C VAL A 727 29.52 20.61 28.97
N THR A 728 29.59 19.88 30.10
CA THR A 728 30.78 19.10 30.49
C THR A 728 30.45 17.62 30.53
N VAL A 729 31.16 16.82 29.74
CA VAL A 729 31.09 15.36 29.78
C VAL A 729 32.16 14.83 30.72
N ILE A 730 31.75 14.05 31.71
CA ILE A 730 32.58 13.48 32.76
C ILE A 730 32.71 11.98 32.50
N GLU A 731 33.92 11.50 32.26
CA GLU A 731 34.25 10.10 31.99
C GLU A 731 35.20 9.56 33.06
N ARG A 732 34.98 8.31 33.48
CA ARG A 732 35.81 7.65 34.51
C ARG A 732 37.08 7.02 33.93
N ARG A 733 37.04 6.61 32.66
CA ARG A 733 38.16 5.99 31.96
C ARG A 733 39.13 7.04 31.42
N ASP A 734 40.27 6.55 30.92
CA ASP A 734 41.35 7.35 30.33
C ASP A 734 40.93 8.09 29.05
N GLU A 735 39.94 7.59 28.31
CA GLU A 735 39.42 8.26 27.12
C GLU A 735 37.89 8.24 27.00
N PRO A 736 37.29 9.29 26.41
CA PRO A 736 35.86 9.33 26.14
C PRO A 736 35.43 8.38 25.01
N GLY A 737 34.18 7.92 25.06
CA GLY A 737 33.54 7.05 24.07
C GLY A 737 32.81 5.85 24.67
N GLY A 738 32.99 5.56 25.96
CA GLY A 738 32.31 4.46 26.66
C GLY A 738 32.37 3.13 25.90
N LEU A 739 31.21 2.50 25.67
CA LEU A 739 31.10 1.23 24.93
C LEU A 739 31.63 1.33 23.49
N LEU A 740 31.49 2.48 22.82
CA LEU A 740 31.96 2.66 21.44
C LEU A 740 33.49 2.52 21.33
N ARG A 741 34.21 2.89 22.40
CA ARG A 741 35.67 2.79 22.46
C ARG A 741 36.14 1.45 23.03
N TYR A 742 35.57 1.02 24.16
CA TYR A 742 36.14 -0.11 24.91
C TYR A 742 35.36 -1.43 24.73
N GLY A 743 34.12 -1.38 24.25
CA GLY A 743 33.29 -2.58 24.09
C GLY A 743 33.23 -3.12 22.68
N ILE A 744 32.84 -2.27 21.73
CA ILE A 744 32.64 -2.69 20.33
C ILE A 744 34.01 -2.88 19.65
N PRO A 745 34.34 -4.04 19.09
CA PRO A 745 35.66 -4.27 18.48
C PRO A 745 35.98 -3.32 17.32
N THR A 746 37.27 -3.04 17.11
CA THR A 746 37.74 -2.13 16.05
C THR A 746 37.31 -2.57 14.65
N MET A 747 37.22 -3.89 14.39
CA MET A 747 36.76 -4.40 13.09
C MET A 747 35.27 -4.11 12.82
N LYS A 748 34.46 -3.79 13.84
CA LYS A 748 33.03 -3.44 13.70
C LYS A 748 32.81 -1.91 13.70
N LEU A 749 33.63 -1.18 14.44
CA LEU A 749 33.65 0.29 14.46
C LEU A 749 35.09 0.79 14.57
N ASP A 750 35.64 1.30 13.46
CA ASP A 750 36.97 1.88 13.44
C ASP A 750 37.05 3.08 14.40
N ARG A 751 38.10 3.14 15.21
CA ARG A 751 38.30 4.19 16.21
C ARG A 751 38.50 5.56 15.59
N ARG A 752 39.03 5.63 14.37
CA ARG A 752 39.15 6.89 13.62
C ARG A 752 37.78 7.57 13.42
N VAL A 753 36.72 6.78 13.27
CA VAL A 753 35.34 7.28 13.13
C VAL A 753 34.82 7.90 14.43
N LEU A 754 35.18 7.32 15.58
CA LEU A 754 34.87 7.87 16.89
C LEU A 754 35.71 9.12 17.19
N ASP A 755 37.02 9.05 16.96
CA ASP A 755 37.97 10.13 17.24
C ASP A 755 37.61 11.42 16.49
N ARG A 756 37.29 11.33 15.18
CA ARG A 756 36.88 12.51 14.40
C ARG A 756 35.61 13.18 14.93
N ARG A 757 34.66 12.39 15.47
CA ARG A 757 33.41 12.93 16.03
C ARG A 757 33.64 13.57 17.39
N LEU A 758 34.46 12.95 18.24
CA LEU A 758 34.83 13.54 19.53
C LEU A 758 35.60 14.85 19.34
N GLU A 759 36.47 14.92 18.32
CA GLU A 759 37.19 16.14 17.99
C GLU A 759 36.24 17.24 17.49
N LEU A 760 35.27 16.90 16.65
CA LEU A 760 34.19 17.84 16.27
C LEU A 760 33.42 18.36 17.49
N MET A 761 33.04 17.47 18.42
CA MET A 761 32.32 17.85 19.63
C MET A 761 33.13 18.81 20.51
N ARG A 762 34.44 18.57 20.66
CA ARG A 762 35.35 19.49 21.36
C ARG A 762 35.47 20.82 20.65
N ALA A 763 35.62 20.82 19.32
CA ALA A 763 35.70 22.02 18.51
C ALA A 763 34.39 22.85 18.58
N ASN A 764 33.25 22.19 18.78
CA ASN A 764 31.94 22.82 19.02
C ASN A 764 31.74 23.32 20.48
N GLY A 765 32.75 23.20 21.35
CA GLY A 765 32.75 23.77 22.71
C GLY A 765 32.39 22.82 23.85
N ILE A 766 32.16 21.53 23.58
CA ILE A 766 31.87 20.54 24.62
C ILE A 766 33.13 20.23 25.41
N ARG A 767 33.09 20.44 26.73
CA ARG A 767 34.23 20.18 27.62
C ARG A 767 34.27 18.72 28.04
N GLY A 768 35.47 18.14 28.09
CA GLY A 768 35.69 16.78 28.59
C GLY A 768 36.51 16.78 29.87
N ARG A 769 36.02 16.11 30.91
CA ARG A 769 36.77 15.75 32.12
C ARG A 769 36.86 14.22 32.15
N HIS A 770 38.06 13.66 32.03
CA HIS A 770 38.28 12.21 31.98
C HIS A 770 39.40 11.81 32.94
N ASP A 771 39.65 10.51 33.07
CA ASP A 771 40.71 9.92 33.88
C ASP A 771 40.64 10.27 35.38
N LEU A 772 39.46 10.09 35.96
CA LEU A 772 39.21 10.30 37.38
C LEU A 772 39.93 9.28 38.28
N ASN A 773 40.67 8.32 37.72
CA ASN A 773 41.39 7.29 38.47
C ASN A 773 42.93 7.45 38.39
N ALA A 774 43.43 8.57 37.86
CA ALA A 774 44.86 8.80 37.64
C ALA A 774 45.72 8.98 38.91
N ASP A 775 45.10 9.24 40.08
CA ASP A 775 45.83 9.45 41.33
C ASP A 775 46.02 8.13 42.11
N ASN A 776 47.13 7.44 41.84
CA ASN A 776 47.79 6.45 42.71
C ASN A 776 46.91 5.33 43.30
N GLY A 777 45.93 4.81 42.55
CA GLY A 777 45.15 3.64 42.98
C GLY A 777 44.09 3.91 44.04
N ASN A 778 43.85 5.19 44.38
CA ASN A 778 42.65 5.60 45.09
C ASN A 778 41.62 6.07 44.05
N THR A 779 40.43 5.49 44.08
CA THR A 779 39.28 5.97 43.29
C THR A 779 39.02 7.42 43.69
N VAL A 780 39.20 8.41 42.80
CA VAL A 780 38.70 9.76 43.07
C VAL A 780 37.19 9.66 42.97
N GLU A 781 36.54 9.46 44.12
CA GLU A 781 35.09 9.54 44.22
C GLU A 781 34.67 10.93 43.74
N LEU A 782 33.79 10.97 42.73
CA LEU A 782 33.25 12.23 42.25
C LEU A 782 32.27 12.73 43.32
N PRO A 783 32.57 13.79 44.09
CA PRO A 783 31.72 14.16 45.21
C PRO A 783 30.38 14.65 44.67
N SER A 784 29.29 13.97 45.03
CA SER A 784 27.93 14.32 44.59
C SER A 784 27.58 15.78 44.91
N ASP A 785 28.04 16.28 46.06
CA ASP A 785 27.90 17.67 46.48
C ASP A 785 28.57 18.67 45.54
N GLN A 786 29.75 18.31 45.00
CA GLN A 786 30.44 19.17 44.03
C GLN A 786 29.64 19.27 42.73
N LEU A 787 29.10 18.15 42.23
CA LEU A 787 28.25 18.17 41.02
C LEU A 787 27.01 19.05 41.20
N LEU A 788 26.34 18.96 42.35
CA LEU A 788 25.11 19.70 42.64
C LEU A 788 25.34 21.21 42.83
N ASN A 789 26.56 21.61 43.19
CA ASN A 789 26.99 23.00 43.34
C ASN A 789 27.50 23.61 42.02
N ASP A 790 28.23 22.84 41.22
CA ASP A 790 28.92 23.34 40.02
C ASP A 790 28.00 23.42 38.78
N TYR A 791 26.89 22.68 38.76
CA TYR A 791 26.03 22.55 37.57
C TYR A 791 24.54 22.82 37.88
N ASP A 792 23.85 23.41 36.90
CA ASP A 792 22.41 23.70 36.96
C ASP A 792 21.54 22.45 36.73
N ALA A 793 22.07 21.49 35.96
CA ALA A 793 21.47 20.16 35.75
C ALA A 793 22.55 19.09 35.60
N ILE A 794 22.22 17.87 36.01
CA ILE A 794 23.10 16.69 35.92
C ILE A 794 22.34 15.58 35.19
N VAL A 795 22.96 14.98 34.19
CA VAL A 795 22.42 13.83 33.45
C VAL A 795 23.30 12.62 33.68
N LEU A 796 22.73 11.59 34.31
CA LEU A 796 23.39 10.32 34.58
C LEU A 796 23.23 9.38 33.38
N CYS A 797 24.34 9.11 32.70
CA CYS A 797 24.47 8.24 31.53
C CYS A 797 25.46 7.09 31.82
N LEU A 798 25.33 6.48 33.00
CA LEU A 798 26.32 5.54 33.57
C LEU A 798 26.44 4.22 32.81
N GLY A 799 25.45 3.87 31.99
CA GLY A 799 25.38 2.57 31.31
C GLY A 799 24.91 1.43 32.23
N SER A 800 24.89 0.20 31.72
CA SER A 800 24.68 -1.02 32.52
C SER A 800 26.00 -1.78 32.57
N THR A 801 26.88 -1.40 33.50
CA THR A 801 28.29 -1.83 33.50
C THR A 801 28.55 -3.09 34.32
N TRP A 802 27.68 -3.44 35.27
CA TRP A 802 27.91 -4.57 36.15
C TRP A 802 27.57 -5.90 35.45
N PRO A 803 28.54 -6.79 35.18
CA PRO A 803 28.29 -8.02 34.44
C PRO A 803 27.49 -9.03 35.29
N ARG A 804 26.74 -9.89 34.61
CA ARG A 804 26.11 -11.06 35.24
C ARG A 804 27.16 -12.15 35.43
N ASP A 805 27.31 -12.61 36.66
CA ASP A 805 28.22 -13.70 37.00
C ASP A 805 27.54 -15.07 36.97
N LEU A 806 28.35 -16.13 36.90
CA LEU A 806 27.92 -17.53 36.95
C LEU A 806 28.61 -18.23 38.12
N ASP A 807 27.95 -18.18 39.28
CA ASP A 807 28.46 -18.78 40.52
C ASP A 807 28.17 -20.29 40.57
N ILE A 808 29.04 -21.06 39.93
CA ILE A 808 29.03 -22.53 39.91
C ILE A 808 30.40 -23.07 40.38
N PRO A 809 30.51 -24.34 40.80
CA PRO A 809 31.77 -24.92 41.24
C PRO A 809 32.92 -24.68 40.24
N GLY A 810 34.07 -24.25 40.77
CA GLY A 810 35.26 -23.91 39.97
C GLY A 810 35.30 -22.48 39.39
N ARG A 811 34.33 -21.61 39.69
CA ARG A 811 34.30 -20.21 39.20
C ARG A 811 35.54 -19.36 39.54
N HIS A 812 36.26 -19.73 40.61
CA HIS A 812 37.46 -19.05 41.10
C HIS A 812 38.75 -19.42 40.34
N LEU A 813 38.70 -20.41 39.43
CA LEU A 813 39.86 -20.86 38.66
C LEU A 813 40.39 -19.76 37.72
N ASN A 814 41.70 -19.77 37.50
CA ASN A 814 42.33 -18.88 36.53
C ASN A 814 41.91 -19.26 35.10
N GLY A 815 41.75 -18.25 34.24
CA GLY A 815 41.27 -18.43 32.86
C GLY A 815 39.75 -18.29 32.68
N ILE A 816 39.03 -17.78 33.67
CA ILE A 816 37.60 -17.44 33.56
C ILE A 816 37.45 -15.92 33.67
N HIS A 817 37.05 -15.28 32.58
CA HIS A 817 36.99 -13.81 32.48
C HIS A 817 35.61 -13.33 32.02
N PHE A 818 35.22 -12.13 32.46
CA PHE A 818 34.06 -11.44 31.88
C PHE A 818 34.36 -10.95 30.46
N ALA A 819 33.40 -11.10 29.55
CA ALA A 819 33.57 -10.73 28.14
C ALA A 819 34.01 -9.28 27.93
N MET A 820 33.43 -8.33 28.68
CA MET A 820 33.80 -6.92 28.55
C MET A 820 35.21 -6.61 29.04
N SER A 821 35.66 -7.25 30.12
CA SER A 821 37.03 -7.07 30.61
C SER A 821 38.03 -7.53 29.55
N PHE A 822 37.75 -8.67 28.90
CA PHE A 822 38.54 -9.19 27.79
C PHE A 822 38.57 -8.22 26.59
N LEU A 823 37.41 -7.77 26.11
CA LEU A 823 37.32 -6.85 24.96
C LEU A 823 38.00 -5.50 25.23
N GLU A 824 37.85 -4.96 26.45
CA GLU A 824 38.47 -3.70 26.87
C GLU A 824 40.00 -3.81 26.90
N GLN A 825 40.53 -4.90 27.47
CA GLN A 825 41.97 -5.14 27.48
C GLN A 825 42.51 -5.29 26.06
N GLN A 826 41.78 -5.97 25.16
CA GLN A 826 42.24 -6.16 23.77
C GLN A 826 42.34 -4.80 23.07
N HIS A 827 41.40 -3.92 23.34
CA HIS A 827 41.44 -2.57 22.79
C HIS A 827 42.68 -1.80 23.27
N ARG A 828 43.00 -1.87 24.58
CA ARG A 828 44.24 -1.28 25.13
C ARG A 828 45.49 -1.87 24.49
N LYS A 829 45.53 -3.19 24.26
CA LYS A 829 46.64 -3.88 23.59
C LYS A 829 46.87 -3.42 22.15
N LEU A 830 45.81 -3.13 21.40
CA LEU A 830 45.93 -2.61 20.02
C LEU A 830 46.43 -1.16 19.97
N LYS A 831 46.21 -0.38 21.04
CA LYS A 831 46.60 1.03 21.14
C LYS A 831 48.06 1.21 21.56
N HIS A 832 48.54 0.42 22.51
CA HIS A 832 49.92 0.49 22.99
C HIS A 832 50.79 -0.50 22.20
N ALA A 833 51.90 -0.03 21.61
CA ALA A 833 52.91 -0.89 20.97
C ALA A 833 53.33 -2.03 21.92
N PRO A 834 53.84 -3.18 21.42
CA PRO A 834 54.03 -4.42 22.19
C PRO A 834 55.15 -4.37 23.25
N ASP A 835 55.51 -3.19 23.75
CA ASP A 835 56.65 -2.96 24.63
C ASP A 835 56.28 -2.46 26.04
N SER A 836 55.03 -2.68 26.48
CA SER A 836 54.64 -2.41 27.87
C SER A 836 54.54 -3.71 28.67
N ARG A 837 55.36 -3.79 29.72
CA ARG A 837 55.42 -4.83 30.76
C ARG A 837 54.16 -4.89 31.64
N HIS A 838 52.98 -4.53 31.11
CA HIS A 838 51.73 -4.33 31.83
C HIS A 838 50.48 -4.86 31.09
N SER A 839 50.57 -5.92 30.29
CA SER A 839 49.37 -6.53 29.71
C SER A 839 48.88 -7.72 30.54
N GLU A 840 47.97 -7.46 31.48
CA GLU A 840 47.11 -8.49 32.11
C GLU A 840 46.07 -9.08 31.13
N HIS A 841 46.28 -8.94 29.81
CA HIS A 841 45.39 -9.47 28.79
C HIS A 841 45.60 -11.00 28.65
N PRO A 842 44.55 -11.83 28.72
CA PRO A 842 44.66 -13.27 28.49
C PRO A 842 45.24 -13.55 27.09
N ASP A 843 46.41 -14.18 26.99
CA ASP A 843 46.91 -14.63 25.69
C ASP A 843 46.05 -15.79 25.21
N GLU A 844 45.39 -15.66 24.05
CA GLU A 844 44.51 -16.68 23.47
C GLU A 844 45.20 -17.54 22.43
N THR A 845 46.46 -17.22 22.08
CA THR A 845 47.22 -17.93 21.06
C THR A 845 47.29 -19.43 21.41
N ASP A 846 46.88 -20.29 20.48
CA ASP A 846 46.84 -21.74 20.63
C ASP A 846 45.96 -22.29 21.78
N LYS A 847 45.07 -21.48 22.37
CA LYS A 847 44.12 -21.90 23.41
C LYS A 847 42.77 -22.37 22.87
N ARG A 848 42.10 -23.27 23.60
CA ARG A 848 40.70 -23.65 23.38
C ARG A 848 39.78 -22.71 24.15
N VAL A 849 39.07 -21.83 23.44
CA VAL A 849 38.24 -20.78 24.03
C VAL A 849 36.76 -21.20 24.02
N VAL A 850 36.07 -21.03 25.15
CA VAL A 850 34.61 -21.19 25.25
C VAL A 850 33.96 -19.89 25.70
N VAL A 851 33.00 -19.41 24.94
CA VAL A 851 32.15 -18.25 25.26
C VAL A 851 30.83 -18.75 25.82
N LEU A 852 30.48 -18.35 27.04
CA LEU A 852 29.21 -18.69 27.68
C LEU A 852 28.21 -17.55 27.49
N GLY A 853 27.13 -17.81 26.75
CA GLY A 853 26.12 -16.83 26.36
C GLY A 853 26.29 -16.30 24.93
N GLY A 854 25.18 -16.00 24.27
CA GLY A 854 25.12 -15.47 22.92
C GLY A 854 25.05 -13.93 22.83
N GLY A 855 24.36 -13.45 21.80
CA GLY A 855 24.20 -12.02 21.53
C GLY A 855 25.44 -11.34 20.93
N ASP A 856 25.35 -10.03 20.71
CA ASP A 856 26.40 -9.24 20.04
C ASP A 856 27.75 -9.34 20.77
N THR A 857 27.75 -9.29 22.10
CA THR A 857 28.98 -9.42 22.90
C THR A 857 29.64 -10.79 22.71
N GLY A 858 28.86 -11.88 22.65
CA GLY A 858 29.40 -13.21 22.41
C GLY A 858 30.04 -13.35 21.02
N VAL A 859 29.39 -12.78 19.99
CA VAL A 859 29.93 -12.73 18.62
C VAL A 859 31.23 -11.91 18.55
N ASP A 860 31.25 -10.77 19.25
CA ASP A 860 32.38 -9.87 19.28
C ASP A 860 33.59 -10.53 19.98
N CYS A 861 33.38 -11.27 21.08
CA CYS A 861 34.40 -12.13 21.71
C CYS A 861 34.90 -13.20 20.74
N LEU A 862 33.99 -13.94 20.11
CA LEU A 862 34.32 -15.02 19.20
C LEU A 862 35.18 -14.57 18.01
N ALA A 863 34.81 -13.45 17.39
CA ALA A 863 35.56 -12.86 16.28
C ALA A 863 36.92 -12.30 16.71
N THR A 864 37.02 -11.82 17.95
CA THR A 864 38.27 -11.33 18.55
C THR A 864 39.21 -12.50 18.81
N SER A 865 38.73 -13.59 19.43
CA SER A 865 39.55 -14.75 19.75
C SER A 865 40.05 -15.50 18.52
N LEU A 866 39.25 -15.53 17.45
CA LEU A 866 39.70 -16.04 16.16
C LEU A 866 40.93 -15.29 15.64
N ARG A 867 40.91 -13.95 15.70
CA ARG A 867 42.00 -13.08 15.21
C ARG A 867 43.24 -13.12 16.09
N GLN A 868 43.09 -13.45 17.37
CA GLN A 868 44.21 -13.68 18.28
C GLN A 868 44.89 -15.04 18.09
N GLY A 869 44.36 -15.92 17.24
CA GLY A 869 44.97 -17.22 16.94
C GLY A 869 44.53 -18.35 17.87
N ALA A 870 43.32 -18.28 18.42
CA ALA A 870 42.75 -19.37 19.20
C ALA A 870 42.73 -20.69 18.40
N LYS A 871 43.06 -21.79 19.08
CA LYS A 871 43.08 -23.15 18.52
C LYS A 871 41.68 -23.66 18.18
N SER A 872 40.69 -23.30 19.02
CA SER A 872 39.27 -23.54 18.79
C SER A 872 38.45 -22.50 19.54
N VAL A 873 37.29 -22.12 19.00
CA VAL A 873 36.36 -21.19 19.66
C VAL A 873 34.94 -21.78 19.60
N HIS A 874 34.31 -21.89 20.76
CA HIS A 874 32.95 -22.41 20.92
C HIS A 874 32.07 -21.40 21.65
N THR A 875 30.77 -21.38 21.32
CA THR A 875 29.77 -20.59 22.06
C THR A 875 28.69 -21.53 22.58
N LEU A 876 28.42 -21.47 23.89
CA LEU A 876 27.34 -22.25 24.51
C LEU A 876 26.13 -21.33 24.75
N GLU A 877 24.98 -21.74 24.23
CA GLU A 877 23.70 -21.05 24.38
C GLU A 877 22.71 -21.97 25.11
N ILE A 878 22.01 -21.41 26.09
CA ILE A 878 21.06 -22.15 26.92
C ILE A 878 19.73 -22.35 26.19
N LEU A 879 19.39 -21.42 25.30
CA LEU A 879 18.16 -21.44 24.52
C LEU A 879 18.25 -22.42 23.34
N PRO A 880 17.10 -22.90 22.83
CA PRO A 880 17.06 -23.67 21.59
C PRO A 880 17.46 -22.81 20.38
N PRO A 881 17.89 -23.46 19.27
CA PRO A 881 18.19 -22.73 18.05
C PRO A 881 16.92 -22.02 17.55
N PRO A 882 17.01 -20.72 17.19
CA PRO A 882 15.87 -20.00 16.63
C PRO A 882 15.40 -20.66 15.31
N PRO A 883 14.09 -20.60 15.00
CA PRO A 883 13.55 -21.16 13.75
C PRO A 883 14.13 -20.45 12.52
N PRO A 884 14.18 -21.13 11.35
CA PRO A 884 14.69 -20.53 10.10
C PRO A 884 13.78 -19.42 9.55
N HIS A 885 12.49 -19.42 9.92
CA HIS A 885 11.48 -18.47 9.48
C HIS A 885 10.73 -17.89 10.70
N ARG A 886 10.15 -16.70 10.52
CA ARG A 886 9.34 -16.06 11.57
C ARG A 886 8.09 -16.89 11.83
N ASP A 887 7.79 -17.10 13.10
CA ASP A 887 6.50 -17.63 13.55
C ASP A 887 5.51 -16.46 13.67
N GLU A 888 4.49 -16.44 12.82
CA GLU A 888 3.52 -15.34 12.78
C GLU A 888 2.54 -15.35 13.97
N GLU A 889 2.40 -16.47 14.69
CA GLU A 889 1.54 -16.56 15.87
C GLU A 889 2.28 -16.11 17.13
N GLU A 890 3.53 -16.55 17.33
CA GLU A 890 4.32 -16.19 18.52
C GLU A 890 5.18 -14.93 18.37
N ASN A 891 5.51 -14.52 17.15
CA ASN A 891 6.37 -13.37 16.87
C ASN A 891 5.87 -12.58 15.64
N PRO A 892 4.68 -11.94 15.73
CA PRO A 892 4.05 -11.27 14.61
C PRO A 892 4.86 -10.07 14.12
N TRP A 893 4.79 -9.79 12.81
CA TRP A 893 5.26 -8.50 12.30
C TRP A 893 4.44 -7.35 12.91
N PRO A 894 5.04 -6.20 13.29
CA PRO A 894 6.41 -5.72 13.02
C PRO A 894 7.43 -5.97 14.14
N GLU A 895 7.22 -6.94 15.02
CA GLU A 895 8.17 -7.22 16.11
C GLU A 895 9.54 -7.69 15.59
N TRP A 896 10.57 -7.61 16.43
CA TRP A 896 11.90 -8.08 16.08
C TRP A 896 11.88 -9.60 15.78
N PRO A 897 12.36 -10.05 14.60
CA PRO A 897 12.23 -11.43 14.16
C PRO A 897 13.11 -12.37 14.97
N ARG A 898 12.53 -13.34 15.64
CA ARG A 898 13.22 -14.44 16.35
C ARG A 898 13.59 -15.55 15.38
N VAL A 899 14.49 -15.24 14.43
CA VAL A 899 14.91 -16.17 13.38
C VAL A 899 16.41 -16.45 13.43
N TRP A 900 16.81 -17.59 12.89
CA TRP A 900 18.20 -18.00 12.75
C TRP A 900 19.00 -16.94 11.98
N ARG A 901 20.07 -16.43 12.60
CA ARG A 901 20.96 -15.43 12.02
C ARG A 901 22.42 -15.77 12.26
N ALA A 902 23.22 -15.66 11.19
CA ALA A 902 24.66 -15.74 11.26
C ALA A 902 25.22 -14.32 11.13
N GLU A 903 25.89 -13.85 12.19
CA GLU A 903 26.61 -12.58 12.20
C GLU A 903 28.04 -12.77 11.68
N TYR A 904 28.78 -11.67 11.54
CA TYR A 904 30.11 -11.68 10.95
C TYR A 904 31.07 -12.69 11.62
N GLY A 905 31.12 -12.75 12.95
CA GLY A 905 31.99 -13.67 13.70
C GLY A 905 31.63 -15.13 13.49
N HIS A 906 30.33 -15.46 13.43
CA HIS A 906 29.89 -16.84 13.16
C HIS A 906 30.40 -17.34 11.81
N ALA A 907 30.29 -16.51 10.76
CA ALA A 907 30.75 -16.85 9.43
C ALA A 907 32.28 -17.01 9.36
N GLU A 908 33.02 -16.15 10.07
CA GLU A 908 34.49 -16.20 10.14
C GLU A 908 35.00 -17.49 10.80
N VAL A 909 34.40 -17.88 11.93
CA VAL A 909 34.78 -19.11 12.64
C VAL A 909 34.35 -20.36 11.88
N ALA A 910 33.17 -20.33 11.25
CA ALA A 910 32.69 -21.41 10.41
C ALA A 910 33.60 -21.65 9.18
N LEU A 911 34.13 -20.58 8.57
CA LEU A 911 35.10 -20.71 7.48
C LEU A 911 36.40 -21.38 7.95
N ARG A 912 36.93 -20.97 9.11
CA ARG A 912 38.22 -21.47 9.60
C ARG A 912 38.17 -22.90 10.12
N PHE A 913 37.09 -23.30 10.80
CA PHE A 913 36.98 -24.61 11.45
C PHE A 913 35.95 -25.55 10.81
N GLY A 914 35.28 -25.14 9.73
CA GLY A 914 34.35 -25.98 8.95
C GLY A 914 33.00 -26.28 9.61
N ARG A 915 32.65 -25.62 10.72
CA ARG A 915 31.37 -25.81 11.45
C ARG A 915 30.92 -24.54 12.16
N ASP A 916 29.61 -24.41 12.40
CA ASP A 916 29.08 -23.32 13.23
C ASP A 916 29.63 -23.44 14.67
N PRO A 917 30.11 -22.33 15.27
CA PRO A 917 30.69 -22.39 16.61
C PRO A 917 29.68 -22.54 17.75
N ARG A 918 28.38 -22.35 17.48
CA ARG A 918 27.34 -22.32 18.51
C ARG A 918 26.81 -23.71 18.81
N GLN A 919 26.69 -23.99 20.10
CA GLN A 919 26.03 -25.17 20.64
C GLN A 919 24.86 -24.71 21.51
N PHE A 920 23.65 -25.13 21.13
CA PHE A 920 22.40 -24.73 21.77
C PHE A 920 22.00 -25.71 22.87
N ASN A 921 20.96 -25.37 23.64
CA ASN A 921 20.39 -26.25 24.67
C ASN A 921 21.42 -26.76 25.68
N THR A 922 22.47 -25.98 25.97
CA THR A 922 23.61 -26.46 26.78
C THR A 922 23.79 -25.58 28.01
N VAL A 923 23.74 -26.18 29.19
CA VAL A 923 24.02 -25.53 30.48
C VAL A 923 25.38 -25.99 31.01
N THR A 924 26.13 -25.07 31.60
CA THR A 924 27.39 -25.38 32.30
C THR A 924 27.10 -25.64 33.78
N LYS A 925 27.58 -26.78 34.30
CA LYS A 925 27.38 -27.24 35.68
C LYS A 925 28.59 -26.98 36.59
N GLU A 926 29.80 -27.11 36.03
CA GLU A 926 31.06 -27.01 36.79
C GLU A 926 32.22 -26.62 35.86
N PHE A 927 33.15 -25.82 36.38
CA PHE A 927 34.47 -25.56 35.77
C PHE A 927 35.50 -26.54 36.35
N LEU A 928 36.20 -27.26 35.47
CA LEU A 928 37.16 -28.29 35.87
C LEU A 928 38.57 -27.70 36.05
N ASP A 929 39.24 -28.07 37.13
CA ASP A 929 40.62 -27.65 37.46
C ASP A 929 41.64 -28.57 36.78
N ASN A 930 42.71 -27.99 36.25
CA ASN A 930 43.87 -28.70 35.71
C ASN A 930 44.85 -29.20 36.81
N GLY A 931 44.56 -28.92 38.08
CA GLY A 931 45.40 -29.26 39.25
C GLY A 931 46.47 -28.21 39.57
N SER A 932 46.58 -27.16 38.76
CA SER A 932 47.44 -25.98 38.99
C SER A 932 46.63 -24.71 39.26
N GLY A 933 45.31 -24.83 39.51
CA GLY A 933 44.42 -23.71 39.78
C GLY A 933 43.93 -22.96 38.54
N SER A 934 43.96 -23.61 37.36
CA SER A 934 43.49 -23.04 36.09
C SER A 934 42.42 -23.94 35.45
N VAL A 935 41.52 -23.36 34.68
CA VAL A 935 40.47 -24.11 33.99
C VAL A 935 41.07 -25.02 32.89
N CYS A 936 40.65 -26.29 32.84
CA CYS A 936 40.97 -27.23 31.75
C CYS A 936 39.74 -27.71 30.95
N GLY A 937 38.52 -27.43 31.45
CA GLY A 937 37.29 -27.84 30.80
C GLY A 937 36.03 -27.43 31.54
N LEU A 938 34.89 -27.72 30.91
CA LEU A 938 33.55 -27.46 31.39
C LEU A 938 32.78 -28.77 31.47
N ARG A 939 32.13 -29.04 32.60
CA ARG A 939 31.07 -30.05 32.67
C ARG A 939 29.77 -29.41 32.24
N THR A 940 29.15 -29.97 31.21
CA THR A 940 27.93 -29.46 30.60
C THR A 940 26.83 -30.50 30.56
N VAL A 941 25.57 -30.08 30.50
CA VAL A 941 24.40 -30.94 30.34
C VAL A 941 23.46 -30.34 29.29
N GLN A 942 22.76 -31.19 28.55
CA GLN A 942 21.73 -30.72 27.63
C GLN A 942 20.44 -30.38 28.40
N VAL A 943 19.74 -29.34 27.96
CA VAL A 943 18.48 -28.87 28.55
C VAL A 943 17.37 -28.76 27.52
N GLU A 944 16.14 -28.95 27.97
CA GLU A 944 14.93 -28.72 27.18
C GLU A 944 14.07 -27.65 27.86
N TRP A 945 13.53 -26.73 27.07
CA TRP A 945 12.62 -25.70 27.53
C TRP A 945 11.18 -26.09 27.24
N SER A 946 10.33 -26.12 28.26
CA SER A 946 8.90 -26.42 28.16
C SER A 946 8.06 -25.29 28.75
N LYS A 947 6.93 -24.97 28.13
CA LYS A 947 6.02 -23.93 28.63
C LYS A 947 4.99 -24.57 29.56
N ASN A 948 4.92 -24.09 30.80
CA ASN A 948 3.91 -24.56 31.75
C ASN A 948 2.53 -24.08 31.29
N VAL A 949 1.60 -25.01 31.07
CA VAL A 949 0.29 -24.76 30.47
C VAL A 949 -0.59 -23.83 31.34
N ASP A 950 -0.42 -23.87 32.66
CA ASP A 950 -1.27 -23.13 33.60
C ASP A 950 -0.74 -21.72 33.92
N SER A 951 0.59 -21.54 33.95
CA SER A 951 1.23 -20.26 34.30
C SER A 951 1.84 -19.51 33.12
N GLY A 952 1.93 -20.16 31.95
CA GLY A 952 2.61 -19.65 30.76
C GLY A 952 4.12 -19.45 30.91
N ARG A 953 4.71 -19.82 32.06
CA ARG A 953 6.13 -19.66 32.34
C ARG A 953 6.96 -20.77 31.72
N TRP A 954 8.12 -20.42 31.21
CA TRP A 954 9.10 -21.37 30.70
C TRP A 954 9.80 -22.09 31.84
N HIS A 955 9.85 -23.42 31.75
CA HIS A 955 10.51 -24.32 32.68
C HIS A 955 11.63 -25.07 31.95
N MET A 956 12.86 -24.92 32.44
CA MET A 956 14.04 -25.62 31.95
C MET A 956 14.14 -26.99 32.62
N ARG A 957 14.31 -28.05 31.83
CA ARG A 957 14.50 -29.43 32.30
C ARG A 957 15.84 -29.96 31.80
N GLU A 958 16.70 -30.41 32.71
CA GLU A 958 17.96 -31.09 32.36
C GLU A 958 17.67 -32.50 31.84
N LEU A 959 18.39 -32.92 30.79
CA LEU A 959 18.25 -34.24 30.20
C LEU A 959 19.24 -35.22 30.86
N SER A 960 18.70 -36.28 31.46
CA SER A 960 19.49 -37.38 32.03
C SER A 960 20.41 -38.01 30.97
N ASP A 961 21.60 -38.45 31.36
CA ASP A 961 22.59 -39.12 30.50
C ASP A 961 23.18 -38.26 29.35
N THR A 962 23.06 -36.93 29.44
CA THR A 962 23.64 -35.99 28.46
C THR A 962 24.83 -35.18 28.98
N GLU A 963 25.38 -35.58 30.13
CA GLU A 963 26.57 -34.93 30.68
C GLU A 963 27.77 -35.13 29.76
N ALA A 964 28.42 -34.03 29.41
CA ALA A 964 29.60 -34.02 28.55
C ALA A 964 30.65 -33.04 29.07
N ILE A 965 31.93 -33.39 28.86
CA ILE A 965 33.05 -32.51 29.16
C ILE A 965 33.51 -31.82 27.87
N ILE A 966 33.53 -30.50 27.88
CA ILE A 966 34.11 -29.68 26.82
C ILE A 966 35.46 -29.16 27.31
N GLU A 967 36.55 -29.58 26.67
CA GLU A 967 37.88 -29.13 27.06
C GLU A 967 38.09 -27.65 26.68
N CYS A 968 38.60 -26.84 27.60
CA CYS A 968 38.85 -25.42 27.38
C CYS A 968 40.00 -24.90 28.25
N ASP A 969 40.77 -23.96 27.72
CA ASP A 969 41.87 -23.30 28.43
C ASP A 969 41.52 -21.85 28.81
N LEU A 970 40.40 -21.34 28.27
CA LEU A 970 39.88 -20.00 28.52
C LEU A 970 38.35 -19.98 28.41
N VAL A 971 37.69 -19.34 29.38
CA VAL A 971 36.24 -19.14 29.39
C VAL A 971 35.93 -17.64 29.42
N LEU A 972 35.04 -17.20 28.52
CA LEU A 972 34.54 -15.83 28.45
C LEU A 972 33.04 -15.79 28.80
N LEU A 973 32.69 -15.08 29.87
CA LEU A 973 31.31 -14.93 30.33
C LEU A 973 30.61 -13.76 29.62
N ALA A 974 29.73 -14.07 28.66
CA ALA A 974 28.94 -13.13 27.86
C ALA A 974 27.44 -13.23 28.21
N MET A 975 27.10 -13.22 29.51
CA MET A 975 25.75 -13.48 30.03
C MET A 975 24.90 -12.22 30.28
N GLY A 976 25.34 -11.08 29.74
CA GLY A 976 24.73 -9.77 29.96
C GLY A 976 25.15 -9.09 31.27
N PHE A 977 24.42 -8.04 31.63
CA PHE A 977 24.66 -7.11 32.74
C PHE A 977 23.43 -6.98 33.65
N VAL A 978 23.64 -6.68 34.92
CA VAL A 978 22.56 -6.55 35.91
C VAL A 978 22.12 -5.10 36.14
N GLY A 979 23.01 -4.12 35.97
CA GLY A 979 22.70 -2.71 36.27
C GLY A 979 23.92 -1.78 36.16
N PRO A 980 23.72 -0.47 36.41
CA PRO A 980 24.80 0.50 36.58
C PRO A 980 25.59 0.26 37.87
N GLU A 981 26.77 0.88 37.99
CA GLU A 981 27.47 1.01 39.28
C GLU A 981 26.67 1.87 40.27
N THR A 982 26.73 1.51 41.55
CA THR A 982 25.80 2.03 42.57
C THR A 982 26.40 3.11 43.48
N SER A 983 27.70 3.38 43.43
CA SER A 983 28.35 4.38 44.30
C SER A 983 27.70 5.76 44.18
N LEU A 984 27.75 6.37 42.99
CA LEU A 984 27.15 7.68 42.73
C LEU A 984 25.61 7.69 42.91
N ILE A 985 24.95 6.56 42.68
CA ILE A 985 23.50 6.42 42.87
C ILE A 985 23.15 6.51 44.36
N ARG A 986 23.95 5.85 45.22
CA ARG A 986 23.81 5.88 46.67
C ARG A 986 24.15 7.26 47.23
N ASP A 987 25.22 7.88 46.75
CA ASP A 987 25.67 9.21 47.21
C ASP A 987 24.67 10.31 46.88
N LEU A 988 23.95 10.20 45.76
CA LEU A 988 22.88 11.12 45.37
C LEU A 988 21.53 10.78 46.02
N GLY A 989 21.41 9.67 46.75
CA GLY A 989 20.14 9.23 47.36
C GLY A 989 19.05 8.88 46.35
N LEU A 990 19.42 8.35 45.18
CA LEU A 990 18.49 8.03 44.10
C LEU A 990 17.75 6.72 44.33
N ALA A 991 16.46 6.70 44.03
CA ALA A 991 15.67 5.47 44.08
C ALA A 991 15.98 4.55 42.89
N THR A 992 16.14 3.26 43.15
CA THR A 992 16.27 2.20 42.13
C THR A 992 15.03 1.29 42.11
N GLU A 993 14.85 0.50 41.05
CA GLU A 993 13.88 -0.61 41.07
C GLU A 993 14.28 -1.72 42.04
N GLN A 994 13.37 -2.67 42.33
CA GLN A 994 13.51 -3.72 43.36
C GLN A 994 14.78 -4.58 43.27
N SER A 995 15.48 -4.58 42.12
CA SER A 995 16.70 -5.36 41.87
C SER A 995 17.97 -4.51 41.70
N GLU A 996 17.95 -3.21 42.04
CA GLU A 996 19.02 -2.24 41.74
C GLU A 996 19.41 -2.17 40.24
N SER A 997 18.63 -2.79 39.35
CA SER A 997 18.97 -2.94 37.94
C SER A 997 18.85 -1.66 37.12
N LYS A 998 18.06 -0.69 37.59
CA LYS A 998 17.71 0.56 36.91
C LYS A 998 17.46 1.68 37.90
N ILE A 999 17.79 2.91 37.49
CA ILE A 999 17.43 4.14 38.20
C ILE A 999 15.97 4.47 37.91
N LYS A 1000 15.19 4.73 38.97
CA LYS A 1000 13.75 5.01 38.87
C LYS A 1000 13.51 6.48 38.46
N THR A 1001 12.61 6.70 37.51
CA THR A 1001 12.20 8.04 37.07
C THR A 1001 10.76 8.38 37.47
N GLN A 1002 10.45 9.68 37.48
CA GLN A 1002 9.11 10.17 37.80
C GLN A 1002 8.10 9.67 36.74
N ASN A 1003 7.04 8.97 37.17
CA ASN A 1003 5.94 8.47 36.34
C ASN A 1003 6.32 7.54 35.15
N GLY A 1004 7.54 6.98 35.13
CA GLY A 1004 8.02 6.03 34.11
C GLY A 1004 8.25 6.61 32.70
N LYS A 1005 7.63 7.74 32.37
CA LYS A 1005 7.79 8.42 31.07
C LYS A 1005 8.84 9.53 31.07
N SER A 1006 9.06 10.19 32.21
CA SER A 1006 10.04 11.26 32.37
C SER A 1006 11.47 10.72 32.56
N TYR A 1007 12.46 11.56 32.27
CA TYR A 1007 13.89 11.35 32.52
C TYR A 1007 14.34 11.91 33.88
N ALA A 1008 13.52 12.72 34.54
CA ALA A 1008 13.79 13.26 35.87
C ALA A 1008 13.76 12.14 36.93
N THR A 1009 14.72 12.21 37.85
CA THR A 1009 14.84 11.28 38.97
C THR A 1009 14.04 11.77 40.19
N SER A 1010 14.15 11.07 41.33
CA SER A 1010 13.62 11.53 42.61
C SER A 1010 14.30 12.82 43.13
N VAL A 1011 15.48 13.15 42.63
CA VAL A 1011 16.27 14.31 43.08
C VAL A 1011 16.12 15.46 42.07
N PRO A 1012 15.74 16.68 42.52
CA PRO A 1012 15.64 17.86 41.64
C PRO A 1012 16.96 18.14 40.92
N ARG A 1013 16.88 18.62 39.67
CA ARG A 1013 18.03 18.89 38.76
C ARG A 1013 18.80 17.64 38.28
N VAL A 1014 18.47 16.45 38.76
CA VAL A 1014 19.14 15.19 38.37
C VAL A 1014 18.24 14.36 37.45
N PHE A 1015 18.78 14.03 36.29
CA PHE A 1015 18.14 13.26 35.22
C PHE A 1015 18.92 11.97 34.98
N THR A 1016 18.27 10.95 34.41
CA THR A 1016 18.92 9.69 34.02
C THR A 1016 18.50 9.25 32.62
N ALA A 1017 19.46 8.77 31.85
CA ALA A 1017 19.32 8.47 30.42
C ALA A 1017 20.02 7.17 30.02
N GLY A 1018 19.67 6.63 28.86
CA GLY A 1018 20.28 5.42 28.31
C GLY A 1018 20.09 4.16 29.17
N ASP A 1019 21.10 3.29 29.17
CA ASP A 1019 20.99 1.93 29.73
C ASP A 1019 20.85 1.91 31.25
N CYS A 1020 21.34 2.91 31.98
CA CYS A 1020 21.18 2.98 33.44
C CYS A 1020 19.72 3.23 33.86
N ARG A 1021 18.88 3.75 32.95
CA ARG A 1021 17.43 3.89 33.11
C ARG A 1021 16.66 2.71 32.52
N ARG A 1022 17.05 2.21 31.34
CA ARG A 1022 16.26 1.22 30.58
C ARG A 1022 16.67 -0.24 30.85
N GLY A 1023 17.87 -0.47 31.35
CA GLY A 1023 18.59 -1.74 31.22
C GLY A 1023 19.36 -1.81 29.90
N GLN A 1024 20.06 -2.91 29.65
CA GLN A 1024 20.80 -3.13 28.41
C GLN A 1024 19.92 -2.89 27.17
N SER A 1025 20.37 -2.01 26.29
CA SER A 1025 19.61 -1.61 25.11
C SER A 1025 20.50 -1.41 23.90
N LEU A 1026 19.90 -0.97 22.79
CA LEU A 1026 20.61 -0.65 21.55
C LEU A 1026 21.19 0.77 21.60
N VAL A 1027 22.33 0.97 20.92
CA VAL A 1027 23.02 2.26 20.75
C VAL A 1027 22.08 3.38 20.26
N VAL A 1028 21.01 3.04 19.54
CA VAL A 1028 20.02 3.96 18.97
C VAL A 1028 19.02 4.56 19.98
N HIS A 1029 19.05 4.21 21.26
CA HIS A 1029 18.02 4.67 22.23
C HIS A 1029 18.33 5.99 22.95
N ALA A 1030 19.16 6.86 22.37
CA ALA A 1030 19.96 7.85 23.10
C ALA A 1030 19.68 9.36 22.84
N ILE A 1031 18.56 9.76 22.21
CA ILE A 1031 18.39 11.14 21.72
C ILE A 1031 17.31 11.98 22.44
N ASN A 1032 16.24 11.37 22.96
CA ASN A 1032 15.10 12.13 23.51
C ASN A 1032 15.41 12.81 24.86
N GLU A 1033 16.51 12.43 25.51
CA GLU A 1033 16.83 12.82 26.89
C GLU A 1033 17.20 14.28 27.05
N ALA A 1034 17.90 14.85 26.06
CA ALA A 1034 18.30 16.26 26.09
C ALA A 1034 17.11 17.23 26.06
N ARG A 1035 15.99 16.84 25.43
CA ARG A 1035 14.80 17.69 25.33
C ARG A 1035 14.21 18.03 26.69
N GLU A 1036 14.08 17.04 27.57
CA GLU A 1036 13.47 17.25 28.89
C GLU A 1036 14.38 18.11 29.78
N VAL A 1037 15.70 17.96 29.66
CA VAL A 1037 16.69 18.78 30.37
C VAL A 1037 16.65 20.24 29.88
N ASP A 1038 16.61 20.46 28.56
CA ASP A 1038 16.48 21.80 27.98
C ASP A 1038 15.17 22.47 28.41
N LEU A 1039 14.06 21.73 28.34
CA LEU A 1039 12.74 22.19 28.76
C LEU A 1039 12.70 22.54 30.25
N TYR A 1040 13.35 21.76 31.12
CA TYR A 1040 13.48 22.06 32.54
C TYR A 1040 14.28 23.35 32.81
N LEU A 1041 15.39 23.56 32.09
CA LEU A 1041 16.27 24.71 32.28
C LEU A 1041 15.71 26.02 31.71
N MET A 1042 14.98 25.94 30.60
CA MET A 1042 14.55 27.09 29.80
C MET A 1042 13.05 27.35 29.83
N GLY A 1043 12.23 26.41 30.30
CA GLY A 1043 10.77 26.48 30.24
C GLY A 1043 10.18 26.30 28.83
N SER A 1044 11.02 26.21 27.79
CA SER A 1044 10.63 25.82 26.45
C SER A 1044 11.79 25.13 25.73
N THR A 1045 11.52 24.25 24.78
CA THR A 1045 12.55 23.61 23.95
C THR A 1045 12.24 23.75 22.46
N GLN A 1046 13.28 23.80 21.63
CA GLN A 1046 13.17 23.65 20.17
C GLN A 1046 14.19 22.62 19.66
N LEU A 1047 14.70 21.76 20.55
CA LEU A 1047 15.41 20.57 20.12
C LEU A 1047 14.47 19.70 19.27
N PRO A 1048 14.98 18.91 18.31
CA PRO A 1048 14.15 18.03 17.49
C PRO A 1048 13.55 16.88 18.33
N GLY A 1049 12.33 16.46 17.99
CA GLY A 1049 11.65 15.33 18.63
C GLY A 1049 11.74 14.08 17.77
N GLN A 1050 11.07 12.99 18.19
CA GLN A 1050 10.87 11.84 17.31
C GLN A 1050 10.21 12.30 15.99
N GLY A 1051 10.81 11.88 14.87
CA GLY A 1051 10.37 12.30 13.53
C GLY A 1051 10.87 13.69 13.08
N GLY A 1052 11.80 14.32 13.80
CA GLY A 1052 12.43 15.58 13.39
C GLY A 1052 11.58 16.83 13.59
N HIS A 1053 10.40 16.69 14.20
CA HIS A 1053 9.51 17.83 14.46
C HIS A 1053 10.03 18.70 15.60
N VAL A 1054 10.21 19.99 15.30
CA VAL A 1054 10.45 21.04 16.28
C VAL A 1054 9.10 21.63 16.68
N ARG A 1055 8.52 21.14 17.79
CA ARG A 1055 7.39 21.81 18.43
C ARG A 1055 7.92 22.65 19.58
N VAL A 1056 7.53 23.92 19.63
CA VAL A 1056 7.75 24.77 20.81
C VAL A 1056 6.80 24.28 21.89
N GLU A 1057 7.31 23.45 22.79
CA GLU A 1057 6.57 22.99 23.98
C GLU A 1057 6.87 23.98 25.11
N ASN A 1058 5.83 24.61 25.67
CA ASN A 1058 5.94 25.49 26.83
C ASN A 1058 5.71 24.67 28.11
N TYR A 1059 6.58 24.82 29.09
CA TYR A 1059 6.43 24.23 30.43
C TYR A 1059 5.43 25.08 31.22
N GLY A 1060 4.16 24.67 31.23
CA GLY A 1060 3.08 25.30 31.97
C GLY A 1060 2.34 24.29 32.84
N HIS A 1061 2.12 24.68 34.10
CA HIS A 1061 1.39 23.96 35.15
C HIS A 1061 0.10 23.26 34.71
#